data_AF-A4BL19-F1
#
_entry.id   AF-A4BL19-F1
#
_cell.length_a   1.000
_cell.length_b   1.000
_cell.length_c   1.000
_cell.angle_alpha   90.00
_cell.angle_beta   90.00
_cell.angle_gamma   90.00
#
_symmetry.space_group_name_H-M   'P 1'
#
loop_
_entity.id
_entity.type
_entity.pdbx_description
1 polymer ?
#
loop_
_entity_poly.entity_id
_entity_poly.type
_entity_poly.pdbx_seq_one_letter_code
_entity_poly.pdbx_strand_id
1 'polypeptide(L)'
;MHRAARQRGRRQKKSLYSGEGALDPGELSLECLRYLYRLLFLFYIEARPELHYAPVASETYLKGYSLEHLRELELMPLTSEAERGGRYFHDSLDRLFHLVHEGYQPKQDLFAEQSRQTGRDAFEMQALKSHLFDPTRTPRLNRVVFPNHLLQQVIRLMSLSQEGGSGARKRRGRIFYAQLGINQLGAVYEALLSYRGFFATTDLYEVKPKGERWDPIGIGFFVKAEALSDYAEEEKVFLRDEAGHQKLLMHPKGSFIYRLAGRDRQKSASCYTPEVLTRSLVKYALKALYKEQLDPLPDDAARAERVLSLTVCEPAMGSVAFLNEAINQLADQYLQLVQSASGTRIPQQDYAREKQQVKMYLADQNVFGVDSNPVAVELAEVSLWLNALSADRFVPWFGLQLHHGNSLIGARREVYRRAQPGHTRDGSWLKTAPERLPLGQTRPQGRIWHFLLPDAGMAKYTARDVRALYPNQIRSIESWRRQFTRPFSQDHIARLEKLSARIVELWDHHAANLAELRRRTTDPYAIRGRAARGERTSLEYKDTAMDQELLANELANELENASAYRRLKLAMDYWCALWFWPIAAAAELPERDEWLLNLENLLLGDTVATHCVGEPIQLYAATNPEAGRRFMDKFGVVNFKGLFAAFPRLAMADGIARRRKFFHWELAFADIFRDRGGFDLILGNPPWIKVEWSSGDMLGDYEPRFVIRKLTAPQLARLRDETFERIPALKPGWTEEFEESEGTQNFLNAQVNYPQLRGV
;
A
#
# COMPACT_ATOMS: atom_id res chain seq x y z
N MET A 1 -8.87 -15.43 -17.32
CA MET A 1 -7.49 -15.66 -16.83
C MET A 1 -7.28 -17.07 -16.28
N HIS A 2 -7.95 -17.45 -15.19
CA HIS A 2 -7.85 -18.81 -14.62
C HIS A 2 -8.12 -19.96 -15.63
N ARG A 3 -9.09 -19.82 -16.54
CA ARG A 3 -9.34 -20.83 -17.60
C ARG A 3 -8.15 -21.01 -18.57
N ALA A 4 -7.45 -19.94 -18.94
CA ALA A 4 -6.26 -19.98 -19.80
C ALA A 4 -5.06 -20.58 -19.04
N ALA A 5 -4.87 -20.20 -17.77
CA ALA A 5 -3.88 -20.81 -16.90
C ALA A 5 -4.11 -22.33 -16.75
N ARG A 6 -5.35 -22.77 -16.53
CA ARG A 6 -5.74 -24.20 -16.48
C ARG A 6 -5.38 -24.99 -17.74
N GLN A 7 -5.63 -24.43 -18.92
CA GLN A 7 -5.27 -25.08 -20.18
C GLN A 7 -3.74 -25.30 -20.27
N ARG A 8 -2.94 -24.39 -19.71
CA ARG A 8 -1.48 -24.54 -19.64
C ARG A 8 -1.00 -25.47 -18.52
N GLY A 9 -1.57 -25.41 -17.32
CA GLY A 9 -1.24 -26.34 -16.23
C GLY A 9 -1.56 -27.80 -16.59
N ARG A 10 -2.65 -28.02 -17.34
CA ARG A 10 -2.96 -29.32 -17.95
C ARG A 10 -1.88 -29.79 -18.93
N ARG A 11 -1.25 -28.89 -19.70
CA ARG A 11 -0.11 -29.21 -20.58
C ARG A 11 1.18 -29.51 -19.82
N GLN A 12 1.35 -29.00 -18.59
CA GLN A 12 2.59 -29.12 -17.80
C GLN A 12 2.52 -30.13 -16.64
N LYS A 13 1.40 -30.87 -16.47
CA LYS A 13 1.17 -31.83 -15.37
C LYS A 13 1.47 -31.28 -13.95
N LYS A 14 1.37 -29.97 -13.73
CA LYS A 14 1.53 -29.33 -12.40
C LYS A 14 0.18 -28.81 -11.89
N SER A 15 -0.12 -29.02 -10.61
CA SER A 15 -1.29 -28.41 -9.96
C SER A 15 -1.06 -26.90 -9.83
N LEU A 16 -1.98 -26.10 -10.36
CA LEU A 16 -1.89 -24.62 -10.32
C LEU A 16 -2.45 -24.02 -9.03
N TYR A 17 -3.06 -24.84 -8.18
CA TYR A 17 -3.87 -24.41 -7.03
C TYR A 17 -3.51 -25.17 -5.74
N SER A 18 -2.46 -25.98 -5.74
CA SER A 18 -1.93 -26.68 -4.56
C SER A 18 -0.46 -27.09 -4.74
N GLY A 19 0.38 -26.96 -3.70
CA GLY A 19 1.80 -27.35 -3.70
C GLY A 19 2.77 -26.22 -4.08
N GLU A 20 4.07 -26.51 -4.20
CA GLU A 20 5.16 -25.53 -4.46
C GLU A 20 5.02 -24.73 -5.77
N GLY A 21 4.11 -25.11 -6.67
CA GLY A 21 3.80 -24.38 -7.91
C GLY A 21 2.43 -23.68 -7.93
N ALA A 22 1.77 -23.55 -6.78
CA ALA A 22 0.46 -22.89 -6.68
C ALA A 22 0.57 -21.39 -6.98
N LEU A 23 -0.41 -20.86 -7.71
CA LEU A 23 -0.54 -19.41 -7.92
C LEU A 23 -1.04 -18.74 -6.64
N ASP A 24 -0.36 -17.69 -6.20
CA ASP A 24 -0.88 -16.81 -5.15
C ASP A 24 -2.10 -16.03 -5.67
N PRO A 25 -3.29 -16.16 -5.04
CA PRO A 25 -4.49 -15.45 -5.47
C PRO A 25 -4.37 -13.93 -5.38
N GLY A 26 -3.67 -13.41 -4.38
CA GLY A 26 -3.47 -11.99 -4.14
C GLY A 26 -2.57 -11.36 -5.20
N GLU A 27 -1.44 -11.98 -5.51
CA GLU A 27 -0.55 -11.54 -6.59
C GLU A 27 -1.26 -11.62 -7.95
N LEU A 28 -2.04 -12.67 -8.20
CA LEU A 28 -2.82 -12.76 -9.43
C LEU A 28 -3.86 -11.64 -9.52
N SER A 29 -4.59 -11.38 -8.44
CA SER A 29 -5.53 -10.25 -8.37
C SER A 29 -4.85 -8.91 -8.65
N LEU A 30 -3.65 -8.69 -8.09
CA LEU A 30 -2.86 -7.48 -8.32
C LEU A 30 -2.40 -7.34 -9.78
N GLU A 31 -1.87 -8.40 -10.39
CA GLU A 31 -1.49 -8.33 -11.80
C GLU A 31 -2.70 -8.11 -12.72
N CYS A 32 -3.84 -8.76 -12.43
CA CYS A 32 -5.09 -8.53 -13.17
C CYS A 32 -5.54 -7.08 -13.07
N LEU A 33 -5.42 -6.52 -11.88
CA LEU A 33 -5.78 -5.14 -11.59
C LEU A 33 -4.85 -4.17 -12.35
N ARG A 34 -3.53 -4.37 -12.32
CA ARG A 34 -2.55 -3.62 -13.16
C ARG A 34 -2.88 -3.70 -14.65
N TYR A 35 -3.28 -4.87 -15.15
CA TYR A 35 -3.69 -5.05 -16.54
C TYR A 35 -4.93 -4.21 -16.88
N LEU A 36 -5.95 -4.19 -16.01
CA LEU A 36 -7.13 -3.34 -16.18
C LEU A 36 -6.77 -1.85 -16.16
N TYR A 37 -5.81 -1.44 -15.34
CA TYR A 37 -5.34 -0.04 -15.31
C TYR A 37 -4.64 0.38 -16.59
N ARG A 38 -3.86 -0.50 -17.23
CA ARG A 38 -3.27 -0.21 -18.55
C ARG A 38 -4.37 0.11 -19.56
N LEU A 39 -5.45 -0.69 -19.58
CA LEU A 39 -6.60 -0.43 -20.46
C LEU A 39 -7.28 0.89 -20.13
N LEU A 40 -7.51 1.17 -18.84
CA LEU A 40 -8.16 2.39 -18.39
C LEU A 40 -7.36 3.65 -18.72
N PHE A 41 -6.05 3.59 -18.53
CA PHE A 41 -5.13 4.65 -18.94
C PHE A 41 -5.22 4.90 -20.44
N LEU A 42 -5.19 3.84 -21.26
CA LEU A 42 -5.33 3.93 -22.71
C LEU A 42 -6.67 4.54 -23.13
N PHE A 43 -7.79 4.07 -22.56
CA PHE A 43 -9.10 4.66 -22.79
C PHE A 43 -9.13 6.16 -22.48
N TYR A 44 -8.44 6.57 -21.42
CA TYR A 44 -8.38 7.96 -20.99
C TYR A 44 -7.54 8.82 -21.95
N ILE A 45 -6.31 8.39 -22.29
CA ILE A 45 -5.42 9.17 -23.14
C ILE A 45 -5.87 9.22 -24.60
N GLU A 46 -6.50 8.16 -25.13
CA GLU A 46 -7.03 8.16 -26.49
C GLU A 46 -8.27 9.05 -26.62
N ALA A 47 -9.04 9.20 -25.53
CA ALA A 47 -10.18 10.10 -25.48
C ALA A 47 -9.79 11.59 -25.30
N ARG A 48 -8.50 11.89 -25.07
CA ARG A 48 -7.95 13.22 -24.82
C ARG A 48 -6.71 13.52 -25.69
N PRO A 49 -6.91 13.71 -27.01
CA PRO A 49 -5.82 13.96 -27.96
C PRO A 49 -4.91 15.14 -27.60
N GLU A 50 -5.44 16.13 -26.88
CA GLU A 50 -4.71 17.31 -26.41
C GLU A 50 -3.59 16.99 -25.41
N LEU A 51 -3.59 15.81 -24.81
CA LEU A 51 -2.50 15.35 -23.94
C LEU A 51 -1.31 14.81 -24.73
N HIS A 52 -1.48 14.51 -26.02
CA HIS A 52 -0.43 14.00 -26.92
C HIS A 52 0.26 12.69 -26.49
N TYR A 53 -0.31 11.90 -25.57
CA TYR A 53 0.27 10.60 -25.17
C TYR A 53 0.08 9.51 -26.23
N ALA A 54 -1.06 9.53 -26.93
CA ALA A 54 -1.36 8.62 -28.03
C ALA A 54 -1.43 9.42 -29.35
N PRO A 55 -0.78 8.97 -30.44
CA PRO A 55 -0.80 9.64 -31.73
C PRO A 55 -2.10 9.36 -32.50
N VAL A 56 -3.26 9.67 -31.90
CA VAL A 56 -4.59 9.37 -32.46
C VAL A 56 -4.89 10.07 -33.79
N ALA A 57 -4.13 11.12 -34.14
CA ALA A 57 -4.20 11.77 -35.44
C ALA A 57 -3.58 10.91 -36.57
N SER A 58 -2.70 9.96 -36.22
CA SER A 58 -2.11 9.02 -37.18
C SER A 58 -3.12 7.93 -37.52
N GLU A 59 -3.46 7.81 -38.80
CA GLU A 59 -4.32 6.72 -39.29
C GLU A 59 -3.69 5.35 -39.01
N THR A 60 -2.35 5.25 -39.05
CA THR A 60 -1.61 4.04 -38.70
C THR A 60 -1.82 3.64 -37.25
N TYR A 61 -1.77 4.59 -36.31
CA TYR A 61 -2.08 4.31 -34.91
C TYR A 61 -3.54 3.92 -34.74
N LEU A 62 -4.45 4.75 -35.26
CA LEU A 62 -5.88 4.63 -35.04
C LEU A 62 -6.39 3.27 -35.54
N LYS A 63 -6.02 2.84 -36.75
CA LYS A 63 -6.50 1.58 -37.33
C LYS A 63 -5.66 0.37 -36.94
N GLY A 64 -4.36 0.56 -36.69
CA GLY A 64 -3.41 -0.54 -36.50
C GLY A 64 -3.21 -0.97 -35.05
N TYR A 65 -3.28 -0.02 -34.11
CA TYR A 65 -2.83 -0.24 -32.73
C TYR A 65 -3.80 0.25 -31.65
N SER A 66 -4.64 1.24 -31.94
CA SER A 66 -5.44 1.90 -30.91
C SER A 66 -6.37 0.95 -30.15
N LEU A 67 -6.60 1.27 -28.88
CA LEU A 67 -7.63 0.59 -28.10
C LEU A 67 -9.01 0.91 -28.66
N GLU A 68 -9.24 2.11 -29.17
CA GLU A 68 -10.49 2.51 -29.83
C GLU A 68 -10.88 1.57 -30.99
N HIS A 69 -9.92 1.14 -31.83
CA HIS A 69 -10.17 0.14 -32.88
C HIS A 69 -10.62 -1.20 -32.29
N LEU A 70 -9.98 -1.67 -31.21
CA LEU A 70 -10.43 -2.89 -30.53
C LEU A 70 -11.83 -2.74 -29.92
N ARG A 71 -12.23 -1.54 -29.52
CA ARG A 71 -13.62 -1.27 -29.11
C ARG A 71 -14.58 -1.39 -30.29
N GLU A 72 -14.25 -0.93 -31.49
CA GLU A 72 -15.14 -1.10 -32.64
C GLU A 72 -15.48 -2.58 -32.90
N LEU A 73 -14.53 -3.48 -32.58
CA LEU A 73 -14.68 -4.92 -32.71
C LEU A 73 -15.42 -5.61 -31.55
N GLU A 74 -15.79 -4.88 -30.49
CA GLU A 74 -16.37 -5.45 -29.26
C GLU A 74 -17.77 -6.07 -29.44
N LEU A 75 -18.51 -5.61 -30.45
CA LEU A 75 -19.86 -6.06 -30.79
C LEU A 75 -19.87 -7.01 -32.00
N MET A 76 -18.72 -7.22 -32.64
CA MET A 76 -18.63 -8.15 -33.77
C MET A 76 -18.78 -9.59 -33.27
N PRO A 77 -19.77 -10.36 -33.76
CA PRO A 77 -19.99 -11.71 -33.28
C PRO A 77 -18.84 -12.64 -33.69
N LEU A 78 -18.31 -13.38 -32.72
CA LEU A 78 -17.35 -14.47 -32.96
C LEU A 78 -18.13 -15.75 -33.25
N THR A 79 -18.28 -16.09 -34.52
CA THR A 79 -19.21 -17.12 -35.01
C THR A 79 -18.62 -18.53 -34.98
N SER A 80 -17.30 -18.66 -35.15
CA SER A 80 -16.61 -19.95 -35.15
C SER A 80 -15.78 -20.19 -33.89
N GLU A 81 -15.49 -21.45 -33.55
CA GLU A 81 -14.58 -21.78 -32.44
C GLU A 81 -13.16 -21.25 -32.68
N ALA A 82 -12.70 -21.24 -33.94
CA ALA A 82 -11.41 -20.70 -34.33
C ALA A 82 -11.33 -19.18 -34.04
N GLU A 83 -12.37 -18.42 -34.38
CA GLU A 83 -12.45 -16.99 -34.06
C GLU A 83 -12.47 -16.75 -32.56
N ARG A 84 -13.25 -17.54 -31.81
CA ARG A 84 -13.34 -17.44 -30.34
C ARG A 84 -12.02 -17.77 -29.65
N GLY A 85 -11.30 -18.76 -30.15
CA GLY A 85 -10.01 -19.22 -29.64
C GLY A 85 -8.80 -18.46 -30.19
N GLY A 86 -9.00 -17.55 -31.15
CA GLY A 86 -7.95 -16.74 -31.76
C GLY A 86 -7.27 -15.79 -30.78
N ARG A 87 -6.20 -15.14 -31.24
CA ARG A 87 -5.24 -14.35 -30.42
C ARG A 87 -5.14 -12.87 -30.81
N TYR A 88 -5.95 -12.42 -31.76
CA TYR A 88 -5.91 -11.05 -32.30
C TYR A 88 -5.97 -9.98 -31.20
N PHE A 89 -6.98 -10.02 -30.32
CA PHE A 89 -7.11 -9.04 -29.25
C PHE A 89 -5.90 -9.04 -28.29
N HIS A 90 -5.33 -10.21 -28.02
CA HIS A 90 -4.19 -10.35 -27.13
C HIS A 90 -2.92 -9.79 -27.77
N ASP A 91 -2.61 -10.22 -28.99
CA ASP A 91 -1.42 -9.75 -29.71
C ASP A 91 -1.47 -8.24 -29.97
N SER A 92 -2.66 -7.68 -30.27
CA SER A 92 -2.87 -6.24 -30.43
C SER A 92 -2.61 -5.47 -29.14
N LEU A 93 -3.16 -5.93 -28.00
CA LEU A 93 -2.93 -5.27 -26.71
C LEU A 93 -1.48 -5.38 -26.25
N ASP A 94 -0.87 -6.55 -26.38
CA ASP A 94 0.55 -6.75 -26.02
C ASP A 94 1.46 -5.84 -26.87
N ARG A 95 1.17 -5.72 -28.17
CA ARG A 95 1.89 -4.80 -29.06
C ARG A 95 1.68 -3.34 -28.66
N LEU A 96 0.44 -2.95 -28.34
CA LEU A 96 0.13 -1.59 -27.88
C LEU A 96 0.86 -1.27 -26.56
N PHE A 97 0.85 -2.16 -25.58
CA PHE A 97 1.57 -1.97 -24.33
C PHE A 97 3.07 -1.83 -24.54
N HIS A 98 3.65 -2.65 -25.43
CA HIS A 98 5.05 -2.53 -25.79
C HIS A 98 5.36 -1.20 -26.49
N LEU A 99 4.49 -0.74 -27.40
CA LEU A 99 4.65 0.56 -28.08
C LEU A 99 4.56 1.73 -27.09
N VAL A 100 3.65 1.66 -26.12
CA VAL A 100 3.59 2.66 -25.03
C VAL A 100 4.87 2.65 -24.21
N HIS A 101 5.36 1.48 -23.82
CA HIS A 101 6.52 1.38 -22.93
C HIS A 101 7.85 1.75 -23.61
N GLU A 102 8.11 1.23 -24.81
CA GLU A 102 9.38 1.41 -25.55
C GLU A 102 9.35 2.57 -26.55
N GLY A 103 8.16 3.05 -26.92
CA GLY A 103 8.00 3.96 -28.05
C GLY A 103 8.31 3.26 -29.39
N TYR A 104 8.31 4.08 -30.44
CA TYR A 104 8.72 3.69 -31.77
C TYR A 104 9.22 4.91 -32.54
N GLN A 105 10.42 4.78 -33.12
CA GLN A 105 10.93 5.71 -34.12
C GLN A 105 11.29 4.92 -35.38
N PRO A 106 10.91 5.40 -36.57
CA PRO A 106 11.27 4.76 -37.83
C PRO A 106 12.80 4.77 -37.97
N LYS A 107 13.40 3.60 -38.21
CA LYS A 107 14.83 3.51 -38.55
C LYS A 107 15.08 4.26 -39.86
N GLN A 108 16.24 4.90 -39.98
CA GLN A 108 16.73 5.48 -41.24
C GLN A 108 17.08 4.35 -42.23
N ASP A 109 16.06 3.65 -42.73
CA ASP A 109 16.19 2.74 -43.87
C ASP A 109 15.69 3.45 -45.14
N LEU A 110 16.15 3.01 -46.32
CA LEU A 110 15.80 3.58 -47.63
C LEU A 110 14.28 3.75 -47.87
N PHE A 111 13.44 2.96 -47.21
CA PHE A 111 11.97 3.09 -47.23
C PHE A 111 11.42 4.30 -46.44
N ALA A 112 12.13 4.75 -45.40
CA ALA A 112 11.77 5.95 -44.64
C ALA A 112 12.03 7.24 -45.45
N GLU A 113 13.05 7.24 -46.31
CA GLU A 113 13.28 8.35 -47.26
C GLU A 113 12.17 8.46 -48.32
N GLN A 114 11.70 7.33 -48.86
CA GLN A 114 10.56 7.33 -49.79
C GLN A 114 9.24 7.76 -49.13
N SER A 115 9.02 7.42 -47.85
CA SER A 115 7.84 7.88 -47.10
C SER A 115 7.86 9.39 -46.85
N ARG A 116 9.04 9.96 -46.57
CA ARG A 116 9.24 11.43 -46.48
C ARG A 116 8.99 12.14 -47.81
N GLN A 117 9.32 11.51 -48.95
CA GLN A 117 9.06 12.07 -50.28
C GLN A 117 7.59 12.02 -50.71
N THR A 118 6.77 11.15 -50.11
CA THR A 118 5.34 10.98 -50.46
C THR A 118 4.38 11.74 -49.54
N GLY A 119 4.89 12.53 -48.58
CA GLY A 119 4.07 13.34 -47.67
C GLY A 119 3.21 12.54 -46.69
N ARG A 120 3.45 11.22 -46.55
CA ARG A 120 2.83 10.41 -45.50
C ARG A 120 3.70 10.47 -44.26
N ASP A 121 3.21 11.13 -43.22
CA ASP A 121 3.87 11.21 -41.92
C ASP A 121 4.29 9.81 -41.46
N ALA A 122 5.60 9.61 -41.28
CA ALA A 122 6.11 8.36 -40.76
C ALA A 122 5.57 8.16 -39.33
N PHE A 123 4.99 6.99 -39.06
CA PHE A 123 4.44 6.69 -37.74
C PHE A 123 5.54 6.77 -36.67
N GLU A 124 5.32 7.61 -35.67
CA GLU A 124 6.21 7.83 -34.54
C GLU A 124 5.40 7.80 -33.23
N MET A 125 5.99 7.23 -32.18
CA MET A 125 5.40 7.19 -30.85
C MET A 125 6.50 7.35 -29.80
N GLN A 126 6.33 8.29 -28.86
CA GLN A 126 7.29 8.46 -27.79
C GLN A 126 7.11 7.41 -26.70
N ALA A 127 8.22 6.96 -26.13
CA ALA A 127 8.21 6.01 -25.03
C ALA A 127 7.64 6.64 -23.74
N LEU A 128 6.93 5.83 -22.97
CA LEU A 128 6.38 6.18 -21.67
C LEU A 128 6.87 5.20 -20.61
N LYS A 129 8.08 5.47 -20.10
CA LYS A 129 8.70 4.70 -19.03
C LYS A 129 8.00 5.00 -17.70
N SER A 130 7.00 4.17 -17.37
CA SER A 130 6.20 4.25 -16.14
C SER A 130 6.09 2.86 -15.52
N HIS A 131 5.92 2.79 -14.19
CA HIS A 131 5.69 1.53 -13.49
C HIS A 131 4.42 0.81 -13.98
N LEU A 132 3.39 1.56 -14.39
CA LEU A 132 2.13 0.97 -14.88
C LEU A 132 2.33 0.09 -16.14
N PHE A 133 3.18 0.52 -17.07
CA PHE A 133 3.45 -0.19 -18.33
C PHE A 133 4.72 -1.04 -18.30
N ASP A 134 5.41 -1.11 -17.16
CA ASP A 134 6.57 -1.99 -16.99
C ASP A 134 6.16 -3.47 -17.08
N PRO A 135 6.66 -4.25 -18.06
CA PRO A 135 6.32 -5.65 -18.20
C PRO A 135 6.77 -6.50 -17.00
N THR A 136 7.83 -6.11 -16.28
CA THR A 136 8.33 -6.88 -15.13
C THR A 136 7.32 -6.94 -13.98
N ARG A 137 6.35 -6.02 -13.93
CA ARG A 137 5.27 -5.95 -12.93
C ARG A 137 4.05 -6.83 -13.25
N THR A 138 4.03 -7.55 -14.37
CA THR A 138 2.97 -8.53 -14.68
C THR A 138 3.54 -9.89 -15.10
N PRO A 139 4.48 -10.48 -14.32
CA PRO A 139 5.27 -11.62 -14.77
C PRO A 139 4.45 -12.89 -14.98
N ARG A 140 3.33 -13.08 -14.28
CA ARG A 140 2.45 -14.24 -14.47
C ARG A 140 1.56 -14.01 -15.69
N LEU A 141 0.99 -12.81 -15.85
CA LEU A 141 0.13 -12.48 -16.98
C LEU A 141 0.86 -12.44 -18.31
N ASN A 142 2.12 -11.97 -18.36
CA ASN A 142 2.92 -11.95 -19.59
C ASN A 142 3.14 -13.34 -20.18
N ARG A 143 2.93 -14.38 -19.37
CA ARG A 143 3.07 -15.77 -19.82
C ARG A 143 1.74 -16.32 -20.36
N VAL A 144 0.62 -15.59 -20.27
CA VAL A 144 -0.72 -16.05 -20.64
C VAL A 144 -1.16 -15.41 -21.96
N VAL A 145 -1.59 -16.25 -22.91
CA VAL A 145 -2.28 -15.80 -24.12
C VAL A 145 -3.78 -15.83 -23.87
N PHE A 146 -4.44 -14.68 -24.02
CA PHE A 146 -5.89 -14.61 -23.86
C PHE A 146 -6.62 -14.88 -25.18
N PRO A 147 -7.62 -15.78 -25.20
CA PRO A 147 -8.44 -15.99 -26.37
C PRO A 147 -9.35 -14.78 -26.63
N ASN A 148 -9.65 -14.53 -27.90
CA ASN A 148 -10.43 -13.39 -28.38
C ASN A 148 -11.73 -13.18 -27.59
N HIS A 149 -12.53 -14.23 -27.38
CA HIS A 149 -13.82 -14.09 -26.69
C HIS A 149 -13.71 -13.56 -25.26
N LEU A 150 -12.60 -13.81 -24.56
CA LEU A 150 -12.40 -13.31 -23.20
C LEU A 150 -12.00 -11.83 -23.21
N LEU A 151 -11.06 -11.43 -24.06
CA LEU A 151 -10.66 -10.02 -24.13
C LEU A 151 -11.74 -9.14 -24.75
N GLN A 152 -12.46 -9.64 -25.75
CA GLN A 152 -13.63 -8.97 -26.30
C GLN A 152 -14.68 -8.73 -25.21
N GLN A 153 -14.93 -9.72 -24.33
CA GLN A 153 -15.83 -9.54 -23.20
C GLN A 153 -15.32 -8.48 -22.21
N VAL A 154 -14.02 -8.47 -21.89
CA VAL A 154 -13.41 -7.46 -21.00
C VAL A 154 -13.58 -6.05 -21.59
N ILE A 155 -13.18 -5.86 -22.85
CA ILE A 155 -13.30 -4.58 -23.55
C ILE A 155 -14.77 -4.16 -23.60
N ARG A 156 -15.70 -5.07 -23.93
CA ARG A 156 -17.14 -4.79 -23.93
C ARG A 156 -17.69 -4.36 -22.57
N LEU A 157 -17.17 -4.93 -21.46
CA LEU A 157 -17.57 -4.54 -20.11
C LEU A 157 -17.02 -3.15 -19.73
N MET A 158 -15.85 -2.78 -20.25
CA MET A 158 -15.26 -1.45 -20.05
C MET A 158 -15.78 -0.41 -21.06
N SER A 159 -16.31 -0.81 -22.20
CA SER A 159 -16.81 0.10 -23.24
C SER A 159 -18.25 0.52 -23.06
N LEU A 160 -19.10 -0.33 -22.45
CA LEU A 160 -20.56 -0.20 -22.52
C LEU A 160 -21.21 -0.29 -21.13
N SER A 161 -22.20 0.57 -20.88
CA SER A 161 -22.99 0.59 -19.65
C SER A 161 -23.72 -0.75 -19.40
N GLN A 162 -24.16 -0.97 -18.15
CA GLN A 162 -25.10 -2.04 -17.85
C GLN A 162 -26.45 -1.79 -18.54
N GLU A 163 -27.22 -2.86 -18.73
CA GLU A 163 -28.59 -2.79 -19.25
C GLU A 163 -29.54 -2.35 -18.11
N GLY A 164 -29.92 -1.06 -18.07
CA GLY A 164 -30.85 -0.53 -17.05
C GLY A 164 -32.27 -1.11 -17.18
N GLY A 165 -33.09 -1.11 -16.11
CA GLY A 165 -34.40 -1.78 -15.90
C GLY A 165 -35.58 -1.54 -16.87
N SER A 166 -36.61 -2.40 -16.79
CA SER A 166 -37.72 -2.72 -17.74
C SER A 166 -38.31 -1.59 -18.60
N GLY A 167 -38.21 -1.73 -19.93
CA GLY A 167 -38.87 -0.89 -20.95
C GLY A 167 -38.34 -1.14 -22.38
N ALA A 168 -39.16 -0.93 -23.41
CA ALA A 168 -38.93 -1.33 -24.81
C ALA A 168 -37.92 -0.45 -25.61
N ARG A 169 -37.12 0.40 -24.94
CA ARG A 169 -36.02 1.17 -25.55
C ARG A 169 -34.78 1.10 -24.65
N LYS A 170 -34.10 -0.04 -24.63
CA LYS A 170 -32.80 -0.21 -23.95
C LYS A 170 -31.71 -0.46 -24.99
N ARG A 171 -30.93 0.57 -25.31
CA ARG A 171 -29.61 0.37 -25.92
C ARG A 171 -28.56 0.63 -24.86
N ARG A 172 -27.52 -0.21 -24.79
CA ARG A 172 -26.36 0.01 -23.92
C ARG A 172 -25.67 1.30 -24.38
N GLY A 173 -25.37 2.21 -23.47
CA GLY A 173 -24.65 3.44 -23.76
C GLY A 173 -23.14 3.21 -23.79
N ARG A 174 -22.41 3.89 -24.68
CA ARG A 174 -20.95 3.86 -24.69
C ARG A 174 -20.40 4.75 -23.58
N ILE A 175 -19.38 4.26 -22.87
CA ILE A 175 -18.74 4.99 -21.78
C ILE A 175 -17.78 6.02 -22.38
N PHE A 176 -17.92 7.28 -21.95
CA PHE A 176 -17.14 8.42 -22.39
C PHE A 176 -16.00 8.72 -21.40
N TYR A 177 -14.81 8.20 -21.68
CA TYR A 177 -13.64 8.33 -20.80
C TYR A 177 -13.07 9.75 -20.73
N ALA A 178 -13.36 10.62 -21.71
CA ALA A 178 -12.96 12.03 -21.69
C ALA A 178 -13.54 12.81 -20.49
N GLN A 179 -14.73 12.42 -20.01
CA GLN A 179 -15.44 13.10 -18.92
C GLN A 179 -15.31 12.38 -17.57
N LEU A 180 -14.54 11.29 -17.49
CA LEU A 180 -14.34 10.63 -16.20
C LEU A 180 -13.64 11.58 -15.24
N GLY A 181 -14.39 12.02 -14.22
CA GLY A 181 -13.84 12.78 -13.11
C GLY A 181 -12.85 11.91 -12.34
N ILE A 182 -11.76 12.50 -11.88
CA ILE A 182 -10.70 11.78 -11.16
C ILE A 182 -11.23 11.09 -9.89
N ASN A 183 -12.23 11.67 -9.22
CA ASN A 183 -12.89 11.05 -8.07
C ASN A 183 -13.70 9.79 -8.45
N GLN A 184 -14.20 9.70 -9.69
CA GLN A 184 -14.89 8.50 -10.18
C GLN A 184 -13.92 7.35 -10.45
N LEU A 185 -12.71 7.66 -10.93
CA LEU A 185 -11.63 6.68 -11.06
C LEU A 185 -11.29 6.12 -9.66
N GLY A 186 -10.99 6.99 -8.69
CA GLY A 186 -10.73 6.61 -7.30
C GLY A 186 -11.83 5.75 -6.67
N ALA A 187 -13.11 6.11 -6.89
CA ALA A 187 -14.26 5.35 -6.39
C ALA A 187 -14.34 3.91 -6.92
N VAL A 188 -14.10 3.72 -8.22
CA VAL A 188 -14.06 2.37 -8.83
C VAL A 188 -12.95 1.55 -8.18
N TYR A 189 -11.81 2.18 -7.92
CA TYR A 189 -10.62 1.52 -7.39
C TYR A 189 -10.76 1.12 -5.93
N GLU A 190 -11.28 1.99 -5.07
CA GLU A 190 -11.56 1.68 -3.68
C GLU A 190 -12.63 0.60 -3.53
N ALA A 191 -13.63 0.60 -4.42
CA ALA A 191 -14.60 -0.48 -4.47
C ALA A 191 -13.92 -1.83 -4.77
N LEU A 192 -12.97 -1.86 -5.71
CA LEU A 192 -12.23 -3.07 -6.07
C LEU A 192 -11.33 -3.61 -4.95
N LEU A 193 -10.80 -2.74 -4.08
CA LEU A 193 -10.01 -3.15 -2.90
C LEU A 193 -10.82 -3.98 -1.89
N SER A 194 -12.16 -3.88 -1.91
CA SER A 194 -13.03 -4.64 -1.01
C SER A 194 -13.27 -6.09 -1.47
N TYR A 195 -12.77 -6.47 -2.64
CA TYR A 195 -12.94 -7.80 -3.20
C TYR A 195 -11.70 -8.65 -3.01
N ARG A 196 -11.90 -9.95 -2.81
CA ARG A 196 -10.81 -10.93 -2.67
C ARG A 196 -11.02 -12.12 -3.57
N GLY A 197 -9.90 -12.59 -4.12
CA GLY A 197 -9.81 -13.80 -4.92
C GLY A 197 -9.27 -14.98 -4.13
N PHE A 198 -9.82 -16.17 -4.35
CA PHE A 198 -9.21 -17.42 -3.91
C PHE A 198 -9.52 -18.56 -4.90
N PHE A 199 -8.69 -19.60 -4.89
CA PHE A 199 -8.96 -20.81 -5.65
C PHE A 199 -9.75 -21.81 -4.81
N ALA A 200 -10.85 -22.32 -5.35
CA ALA A 200 -11.59 -23.41 -4.76
C ALA A 200 -10.70 -24.67 -4.71
N THR A 201 -10.37 -25.19 -3.53
CA THR A 201 -9.53 -26.40 -3.41
C THR A 201 -10.33 -27.70 -3.59
N THR A 202 -11.65 -27.59 -3.49
CA THR A 202 -12.67 -28.62 -3.68
C THR A 202 -13.89 -28.01 -4.36
N ASP A 203 -14.90 -28.82 -4.69
CA ASP A 203 -16.20 -28.30 -5.10
C ASP A 203 -16.84 -27.55 -3.92
N LEU A 204 -17.23 -26.30 -4.17
CA LEU A 204 -17.79 -25.39 -3.17
C LEU A 204 -19.21 -24.99 -3.57
N TYR A 205 -20.08 -24.91 -2.60
CA TYR A 205 -21.48 -24.50 -2.74
C TYR A 205 -21.72 -23.19 -2.01
N GLU A 206 -22.52 -22.31 -2.59
CA GLU A 206 -22.86 -21.03 -1.95
C GLU A 206 -24.06 -21.15 -1.02
N VAL A 207 -23.92 -20.55 0.17
CA VAL A 207 -24.99 -20.37 1.16
C VAL A 207 -25.17 -18.88 1.48
N LYS A 208 -26.33 -18.53 2.02
CA LYS A 208 -26.71 -17.16 2.37
C LYS A 208 -27.56 -17.12 3.65
N PRO A 209 -27.63 -15.97 4.36
CA PRO A 209 -28.56 -15.80 5.46
C PRO A 209 -30.01 -16.03 5.03
N LYS A 210 -30.80 -16.57 5.96
CA LYS A 210 -32.23 -16.81 5.75
C LYS A 210 -32.95 -15.48 5.45
N GLY A 211 -33.71 -15.44 4.36
CA GLY A 211 -34.46 -14.25 3.94
C GLY A 211 -33.68 -13.21 3.14
N GLU A 212 -32.35 -13.34 3.00
CA GLU A 212 -31.56 -12.43 2.17
C GLU A 212 -31.57 -12.82 0.68
N ARG A 213 -31.43 -11.82 -0.21
CA ARG A 213 -31.30 -12.02 -1.65
C ARG A 213 -29.84 -12.30 -2.01
N TRP A 214 -29.63 -13.28 -2.90
CA TRP A 214 -28.29 -13.58 -3.41
C TRP A 214 -27.82 -12.49 -4.38
N ASP A 215 -26.57 -12.06 -4.22
CA ASP A 215 -25.89 -11.11 -5.10
C ASP A 215 -24.59 -11.75 -5.65
N PRO A 216 -24.43 -11.90 -6.98
CA PRO A 216 -23.22 -12.46 -7.59
C PRO A 216 -21.95 -11.65 -7.35
N ILE A 217 -22.02 -10.41 -6.86
CA ILE A 217 -20.83 -9.62 -6.51
C ILE A 217 -20.82 -9.21 -5.03
N GLY A 218 -21.79 -9.69 -4.24
CA GLY A 218 -21.90 -9.44 -2.82
C GLY A 218 -21.02 -10.35 -1.98
N ILE A 219 -21.31 -10.38 -0.67
CA ILE A 219 -20.64 -11.29 0.27
C ILE A 219 -21.06 -12.72 -0.04
N GLY A 220 -20.08 -13.57 -0.35
CA GLY A 220 -20.30 -14.99 -0.63
C GLY A 220 -19.82 -15.87 0.52
N PHE A 221 -20.65 -16.80 0.96
CA PHE A 221 -20.28 -17.83 1.94
C PHE A 221 -20.25 -19.20 1.25
N PHE A 222 -19.20 -19.97 1.53
CA PHE A 222 -18.90 -21.20 0.79
C PHE A 222 -18.80 -22.41 1.71
N VAL A 223 -19.42 -23.52 1.31
CA VAL A 223 -19.39 -24.80 2.04
C VAL A 223 -19.08 -25.96 1.11
N LYS A 224 -18.62 -27.08 1.67
CA LYS A 224 -18.46 -28.33 0.92
C LYS A 224 -19.78 -29.09 0.83
N ALA A 225 -19.86 -30.07 -0.08
CA ALA A 225 -21.05 -30.90 -0.26
C ALA A 225 -21.51 -31.56 1.04
N GLU A 226 -20.58 -32.06 1.85
CA GLU A 226 -20.88 -32.81 3.07
C GLU A 226 -21.51 -31.93 4.15
N ALA A 227 -21.26 -30.61 4.10
CA ALA A 227 -21.81 -29.65 5.05
C ALA A 227 -23.21 -29.17 4.65
N LEU A 228 -23.69 -29.42 3.43
CA LEU A 228 -24.99 -28.92 2.94
C LEU A 228 -26.20 -29.43 3.75
N SER A 229 -26.07 -30.58 4.41
CA SER A 229 -27.10 -31.12 5.31
C SER A 229 -27.32 -30.25 6.55
N ASP A 230 -26.34 -29.43 6.93
CA ASP A 230 -26.41 -28.56 8.11
C ASP A 230 -27.18 -27.26 7.82
N TYR A 231 -27.59 -27.02 6.56
CA TYR A 231 -28.22 -25.80 6.08
C TYR A 231 -29.64 -26.06 5.56
N ALA A 232 -30.56 -25.15 5.88
CA ALA A 232 -31.94 -25.20 5.39
C ALA A 232 -31.99 -24.85 3.89
N GLU A 233 -33.02 -25.31 3.17
CA GLU A 233 -33.17 -25.01 1.74
C GLU A 233 -33.20 -23.50 1.43
N GLU A 234 -33.76 -22.68 2.32
CA GLU A 234 -33.79 -21.21 2.20
C GLU A 234 -32.42 -20.54 2.37
N GLU A 235 -31.45 -21.24 2.98
CA GLU A 235 -30.07 -20.81 3.17
C GLU A 235 -29.18 -21.21 1.99
N LYS A 236 -29.65 -22.08 1.08
CA LYS A 236 -28.91 -22.54 -0.10
C LYS A 236 -29.16 -21.60 -1.29
N VAL A 237 -28.15 -21.43 -2.15
CA VAL A 237 -28.26 -20.58 -3.35
C VAL A 237 -28.56 -21.41 -4.59
N PHE A 238 -29.66 -21.10 -5.28
CA PHE A 238 -30.06 -21.74 -6.53
C PHE A 238 -30.07 -20.75 -7.70
N LEU A 239 -29.50 -21.13 -8.84
CA LEU A 239 -29.60 -20.42 -10.11
C LEU A 239 -30.55 -21.15 -11.05
N ARG A 240 -31.17 -20.42 -11.98
CA ARG A 240 -31.94 -21.03 -13.07
C ARG A 240 -31.00 -21.39 -14.21
N ASP A 241 -31.08 -22.62 -14.71
CA ASP A 241 -30.39 -23.03 -15.94
C ASP A 241 -31.11 -22.50 -17.20
N GLU A 242 -30.52 -22.77 -18.38
CA GLU A 242 -31.09 -22.37 -19.68
C GLU A 242 -32.48 -22.99 -19.95
N ALA A 243 -32.83 -24.08 -19.26
CA ALA A 243 -34.13 -24.74 -19.33
C ALA A 243 -35.10 -24.27 -18.22
N GLY A 244 -34.68 -23.33 -17.35
CA GLY A 244 -35.47 -22.77 -16.27
C GLY A 244 -35.49 -23.57 -14.96
N HIS A 245 -34.76 -24.68 -14.86
CA HIS A 245 -34.68 -25.48 -13.63
C HIS A 245 -33.79 -24.83 -12.59
N GLN A 246 -34.15 -24.98 -11.31
CA GLN A 246 -33.31 -24.55 -10.20
C GLN A 246 -32.14 -25.53 -10.01
N LYS A 247 -30.93 -25.02 -10.20
CA LYS A 247 -29.68 -25.73 -9.97
C LYS A 247 -28.93 -25.06 -8.82
N LEU A 248 -28.52 -25.87 -7.85
CA LEU A 248 -27.69 -25.41 -6.73
C LEU A 248 -26.39 -24.80 -7.26
N LEU A 249 -26.04 -23.61 -6.78
CA LEU A 249 -24.84 -22.89 -7.21
C LEU A 249 -23.59 -23.60 -6.69
N MET A 250 -22.84 -24.21 -7.61
CA MET A 250 -21.62 -24.93 -7.34
C MET A 250 -20.45 -24.34 -8.12
N HIS A 251 -19.34 -24.09 -7.41
CA HIS A 251 -18.06 -23.69 -7.95
C HIS A 251 -17.12 -24.89 -7.97
N PRO A 252 -16.75 -25.42 -9.15
CA PRO A 252 -15.99 -26.66 -9.21
C PRO A 252 -14.58 -26.43 -8.70
N LYS A 253 -13.98 -27.47 -8.12
CA LYS A 253 -12.59 -27.52 -7.68
C LYS A 253 -11.69 -26.86 -8.71
N GLY A 254 -10.82 -26.01 -8.22
CA GLY A 254 -9.84 -25.17 -8.89
C GLY A 254 -10.41 -23.87 -9.45
N SER A 255 -11.72 -23.60 -9.43
CA SER A 255 -12.26 -22.31 -9.88
C SER A 255 -11.68 -21.13 -9.08
N PHE A 256 -11.38 -20.02 -9.76
CA PHE A 256 -11.04 -18.77 -9.08
C PHE A 256 -12.34 -18.04 -8.75
N ILE A 257 -12.59 -17.84 -7.47
CA ILE A 257 -13.78 -17.16 -6.95
C ILE A 257 -13.36 -15.78 -6.51
N TYR A 258 -14.08 -14.75 -6.97
CA TYR A 258 -13.86 -13.35 -6.62
C TYR A 258 -15.16 -12.79 -6.04
N ARG A 259 -15.15 -12.40 -4.77
CA ARG A 259 -16.33 -11.93 -4.02
C ARG A 259 -15.97 -10.76 -3.11
N LEU A 260 -17.00 -10.00 -2.72
CA LEU A 260 -16.85 -9.03 -1.66
C LEU A 260 -16.57 -9.77 -0.36
N ALA A 261 -15.44 -9.47 0.29
CA ALA A 261 -15.10 -10.09 1.56
C ALA A 261 -15.74 -9.26 2.68
N GLY A 262 -16.82 -9.75 3.28
CA GLY A 262 -17.56 -9.03 4.33
C GLY A 262 -16.67 -8.60 5.51
N ARG A 263 -15.81 -9.52 5.98
CA ARG A 263 -14.83 -9.30 7.05
C ARG A 263 -13.72 -8.34 6.63
N ASP A 264 -13.14 -8.53 5.45
CA ASP A 264 -12.00 -7.73 5.00
C ASP A 264 -12.41 -6.28 4.71
N ARG A 265 -13.65 -6.01 4.25
CA ARG A 265 -14.17 -4.64 4.10
C ARG A 265 -14.30 -3.90 5.44
N GLN A 266 -14.72 -4.60 6.50
CA GLN A 266 -14.78 -4.03 7.85
C GLN A 266 -13.38 -3.78 8.41
N LYS A 267 -12.45 -4.72 8.19
CA LYS A 267 -11.05 -4.61 8.64
C LYS A 267 -10.25 -3.55 7.88
N SER A 268 -10.42 -3.49 6.56
CA SER A 268 -9.70 -2.54 5.70
C SER A 268 -10.28 -1.13 5.79
N ALA A 269 -11.51 -0.99 6.31
CA ALA A 269 -12.29 0.25 6.33
C ALA A 269 -12.26 1.00 4.99
N SER A 270 -12.16 0.26 3.87
CA SER A 270 -12.06 0.82 2.52
C SER A 270 -13.41 1.42 2.10
N CYS A 271 -13.68 2.63 2.58
CA CYS A 271 -14.90 3.37 2.36
C CYS A 271 -14.62 4.56 1.46
N TYR A 272 -15.23 4.53 0.27
CA TYR A 272 -15.19 5.68 -0.62
C TYR A 272 -15.80 6.91 0.02
N THR A 273 -15.05 8.01 -0.03
CA THR A 273 -15.51 9.32 0.42
C THR A 273 -16.05 10.10 -0.77
N PRO A 274 -17.36 10.41 -0.82
CA PRO A 274 -17.96 11.17 -1.90
C PRO A 274 -17.24 12.51 -2.17
N GLU A 275 -17.11 12.88 -3.44
CA GLU A 275 -16.47 14.12 -3.90
C GLU A 275 -16.98 15.37 -3.19
N VAL A 276 -18.29 15.46 -2.92
CA VAL A 276 -18.86 16.60 -2.21
C VAL A 276 -18.27 16.77 -0.81
N LEU A 277 -17.94 15.66 -0.13
CA LEU A 277 -17.33 15.66 1.19
C LEU A 277 -15.84 15.98 1.11
N THR A 278 -15.11 15.37 0.17
CA THR A 278 -13.68 15.65 -0.01
C THR A 278 -13.46 17.12 -0.35
N ARG A 279 -14.20 17.66 -1.34
CA ARG A 279 -14.14 19.08 -1.73
C ARG A 279 -14.44 20.02 -0.57
N SER A 280 -15.47 19.71 0.21
CA SER A 280 -15.87 20.55 1.35
C SER A 280 -14.81 20.54 2.45
N LEU A 281 -14.33 19.36 2.85
CA LEU A 281 -13.34 19.22 3.91
C LEU A 281 -12.04 19.94 3.53
N VAL A 282 -11.52 19.67 2.32
CA VAL A 282 -10.28 20.29 1.82
C VAL A 282 -10.41 21.81 1.77
N LYS A 283 -11.53 22.33 1.26
CA LYS A 283 -11.77 23.78 1.19
C LYS A 283 -11.65 24.45 2.54
N TYR A 284 -12.29 23.90 3.58
CA TYR A 284 -12.27 24.51 4.90
C TYR A 284 -10.93 24.33 5.61
N ALA A 285 -10.27 23.18 5.40
CA ALA A 285 -8.93 22.94 5.92
C ALA A 285 -7.90 23.91 5.32
N LEU A 286 -7.91 24.08 3.98
CA LEU A 286 -7.04 25.04 3.30
C LEU A 286 -7.36 26.48 3.69
N LYS A 287 -8.63 26.83 3.91
CA LYS A 287 -8.99 28.17 4.39
C LYS A 287 -8.36 28.50 5.74
N ALA A 288 -8.34 27.54 6.67
CA ALA A 288 -7.68 27.72 7.97
C ALA A 288 -6.17 27.87 7.79
N LEU A 289 -5.56 27.00 6.98
CA LEU A 289 -4.14 27.04 6.66
C LEU A 289 -3.70 28.37 6.01
N TYR A 290 -4.49 28.89 5.07
CA TYR A 290 -4.20 30.14 4.38
C TYR A 290 -4.21 31.32 5.35
N LYS A 291 -5.18 31.35 6.28
CA LYS A 291 -5.23 32.39 7.31
C LYS A 291 -3.99 32.41 8.20
N GLU A 292 -3.47 31.23 8.52
CA GLU A 292 -2.31 31.09 9.41
C GLU A 292 -0.97 31.31 8.69
N GLN A 293 -0.87 30.91 7.41
CA GLN A 293 0.43 30.78 6.75
C GLN A 293 0.59 31.57 5.44
N LEU A 294 -0.51 32.01 4.80
CA LEU A 294 -0.47 32.83 3.58
C LEU A 294 -0.85 34.28 3.84
N ASP A 295 -1.95 34.54 4.54
CA ASP A 295 -2.44 35.89 4.81
C ASP A 295 -1.39 36.81 5.48
N PRO A 296 -0.54 36.31 6.42
CA PRO A 296 0.52 37.12 7.02
C PRO A 296 1.67 37.50 6.06
N LEU A 297 1.76 36.89 4.88
CA LEU A 297 2.82 37.18 3.91
C LEU A 297 2.59 38.51 3.20
N PRO A 298 3.67 39.22 2.82
CA PRO A 298 3.60 40.63 2.41
C PRO A 298 2.88 40.86 1.09
N ASP A 299 2.97 39.92 0.14
CA ASP A 299 2.44 40.07 -1.20
C ASP A 299 2.05 38.72 -1.82
N ASP A 300 1.39 38.77 -2.98
CA ASP A 300 0.91 37.57 -3.68
C ASP A 300 2.03 36.72 -4.27
N ALA A 301 3.22 37.29 -4.53
CA ALA A 301 4.38 36.52 -4.98
C ALA A 301 4.91 35.62 -3.86
N ALA A 302 5.07 36.17 -2.66
CA ALA A 302 5.45 35.41 -1.46
C ALA A 302 4.41 34.35 -1.12
N ARG A 303 3.11 34.66 -1.26
CA ARG A 303 2.03 33.68 -1.08
C ARG A 303 2.09 32.55 -2.12
N ALA A 304 2.37 32.86 -3.38
CA ALA A 304 2.49 31.86 -4.44
C ALA A 304 3.64 30.88 -4.15
N GLU A 305 4.80 31.38 -3.76
CA GLU A 305 5.94 30.54 -3.35
C GLU A 305 5.62 29.73 -2.10
N ARG A 306 4.86 30.30 -1.15
CA ARG A 306 4.42 29.55 0.03
C ARG A 306 3.52 28.38 -0.35
N VAL A 307 2.58 28.54 -1.28
CA VAL A 307 1.73 27.44 -1.78
C VAL A 307 2.58 26.29 -2.31
N LEU A 308 3.59 26.57 -3.14
CA LEU A 308 4.48 25.55 -3.70
C LEU A 308 5.38 24.86 -2.67
N SER A 309 5.49 25.41 -1.47
CA SER A 309 6.26 24.80 -0.38
C SER A 309 5.37 24.08 0.64
N LEU A 310 4.04 24.07 0.50
CA LEU A 310 3.18 23.35 1.45
C LEU A 310 3.36 21.83 1.36
N THR A 311 3.28 21.15 2.49
CA THR A 311 3.33 19.69 2.58
C THR A 311 2.00 19.16 3.12
N VAL A 312 1.35 18.31 2.33
CA VAL A 312 0.02 17.76 2.63
C VAL A 312 0.13 16.26 2.79
N CYS A 313 -0.31 15.72 3.92
CA CYS A 313 -0.24 14.29 4.22
C CYS A 313 -1.62 13.66 4.39
N GLU A 314 -1.81 12.46 3.84
CA GLU A 314 -2.99 11.61 4.07
C GLU A 314 -2.58 10.27 4.73
N PRO A 315 -2.88 10.03 6.03
CA PRO A 315 -2.36 8.88 6.79
C PRO A 315 -3.10 7.56 6.54
N ALA A 316 -4.18 7.59 5.76
CA ALA A 316 -4.96 6.44 5.32
C ALA A 316 -5.48 6.73 3.91
N MET A 317 -4.55 6.80 2.96
CA MET A 317 -4.78 7.52 1.70
C MET A 317 -5.72 6.84 0.70
N GLY A 318 -5.89 5.51 0.76
CA GLY A 318 -6.74 4.79 -0.19
C GLY A 318 -6.40 5.15 -1.64
N SER A 319 -7.39 5.65 -2.40
CA SER A 319 -7.22 6.11 -3.79
C SER A 319 -6.86 7.60 -3.93
N VAL A 320 -6.37 8.22 -2.85
CA VAL A 320 -5.92 9.62 -2.74
C VAL A 320 -6.97 10.66 -3.07
N ALA A 321 -8.23 10.42 -2.70
CA ALA A 321 -9.32 11.34 -2.99
C ALA A 321 -9.11 12.72 -2.34
N PHE A 322 -8.57 12.79 -1.11
CA PHE A 322 -8.28 14.06 -0.45
C PHE A 322 -7.03 14.74 -1.01
N LEU A 323 -5.94 14.01 -1.27
CA LEU A 323 -4.74 14.61 -1.89
C LEU A 323 -5.03 15.13 -3.31
N ASN A 324 -5.79 14.41 -4.14
CA ASN A 324 -6.18 14.89 -5.47
C ASN A 324 -6.98 16.19 -5.42
N GLU A 325 -7.90 16.27 -4.46
CA GLU A 325 -8.69 17.48 -4.25
C GLU A 325 -7.87 18.64 -3.68
N ALA A 326 -6.92 18.34 -2.78
CA ALA A 326 -5.96 19.33 -2.29
C ALA A 326 -5.10 19.89 -3.43
N ILE A 327 -4.56 19.02 -4.29
CA ILE A 327 -3.80 19.42 -5.49
C ILE A 327 -4.65 20.33 -6.40
N ASN A 328 -5.92 19.98 -6.63
CA ASN A 328 -6.81 20.80 -7.47
C ASN A 328 -6.97 22.22 -6.92
N GLN A 329 -7.28 22.35 -5.62
CA GLN A 329 -7.53 23.64 -4.98
C GLN A 329 -6.25 24.46 -4.79
N LEU A 330 -5.12 23.81 -4.46
CA LEU A 330 -3.81 24.46 -4.37
C LEU A 330 -3.33 24.96 -5.73
N ALA A 331 -3.55 24.21 -6.81
CA ALA A 331 -3.20 24.64 -8.15
C ALA A 331 -4.00 25.87 -8.60
N ASP A 332 -5.31 25.90 -8.31
CA ASP A 332 -6.14 27.09 -8.58
C ASP A 332 -5.68 28.31 -7.77
N GLN A 333 -5.37 28.11 -6.48
CA GLN A 333 -4.87 29.17 -5.62
C GLN A 333 -3.52 29.72 -6.11
N TYR A 334 -2.59 28.85 -6.50
CA TYR A 334 -1.29 29.24 -7.05
C TYR A 334 -1.45 30.07 -8.33
N LEU A 335 -2.26 29.59 -9.28
CA LEU A 335 -2.49 30.30 -10.54
C LEU A 335 -3.18 31.66 -10.33
N GLN A 336 -4.06 31.77 -9.32
CA GLN A 336 -4.65 33.05 -8.94
C GLN A 336 -3.57 34.02 -8.44
N LEU A 337 -2.72 33.57 -7.51
CA LEU A 337 -1.68 34.40 -6.91
C LEU A 337 -0.61 34.83 -7.93
N VAL A 338 -0.14 33.93 -8.80
CA VAL A 338 0.88 34.26 -9.79
C VAL A 338 0.38 35.25 -10.85
N GLN A 339 -0.89 35.17 -11.25
CA GLN A 339 -1.51 36.14 -12.17
C GLN A 339 -1.66 37.51 -11.50
N SER A 340 -2.02 37.53 -10.22
CA SER A 340 -2.12 38.75 -9.42
C SER A 340 -0.75 39.42 -9.26
N ALA A 341 0.26 38.65 -8.85
CA ALA A 341 1.63 39.12 -8.64
C ALA A 341 2.29 39.65 -9.93
N SER A 342 2.04 39.01 -11.08
CA SER A 342 2.60 39.42 -12.37
C SER A 342 1.76 40.44 -13.13
N GLY A 343 0.55 40.75 -12.67
CA GLY A 343 -0.43 41.58 -13.38
C GLY A 343 -0.87 41.03 -14.74
N THR A 344 -0.55 39.77 -15.07
CA THR A 344 -0.80 39.16 -16.38
C THR A 344 -1.81 38.04 -16.27
N ARG A 345 -2.87 38.08 -17.09
CA ARG A 345 -3.87 37.01 -17.17
C ARG A 345 -3.43 35.88 -18.10
N ILE A 346 -3.72 34.65 -17.71
CA ILE A 346 -3.53 33.48 -18.55
C ILE A 346 -4.67 33.43 -19.58
N PRO A 347 -4.39 33.31 -20.89
CA PRO A 347 -5.44 33.13 -21.89
C PRO A 347 -6.29 31.90 -21.58
N GLN A 348 -7.60 31.98 -21.83
CA GLN A 348 -8.55 30.91 -21.49
C GLN A 348 -8.17 29.55 -22.11
N GLN A 349 -7.63 29.57 -23.33
CA GLN A 349 -7.18 28.37 -24.05
C GLN A 349 -5.97 27.68 -23.40
N ASP A 350 -5.14 28.44 -22.68
CA ASP A 350 -3.90 27.94 -22.06
C ASP A 350 -4.11 27.53 -20.59
N TYR A 351 -5.14 28.07 -19.92
CA TYR A 351 -5.37 27.87 -18.49
C TYR A 351 -5.41 26.39 -18.08
N ALA A 352 -6.07 25.54 -18.87
CA ALA A 352 -6.15 24.11 -18.59
C ALA A 352 -4.77 23.44 -18.62
N ARG A 353 -3.91 23.79 -19.59
CA ARG A 353 -2.55 23.27 -19.72
C ARG A 353 -1.69 23.74 -18.54
N GLU A 354 -1.68 25.04 -18.25
CA GLU A 354 -0.91 25.61 -17.13
C GLU A 354 -1.34 25.00 -15.79
N LYS A 355 -2.66 24.79 -15.58
CA LYS A 355 -3.19 24.13 -14.39
C LYS A 355 -2.66 22.70 -14.26
N GLN A 356 -2.62 21.92 -15.34
CA GLN A 356 -2.08 20.55 -15.26
C GLN A 356 -0.59 20.52 -14.90
N GLN A 357 0.20 21.46 -15.41
CA GLN A 357 1.61 21.56 -15.03
C GLN A 357 1.77 21.89 -13.53
N VAL A 358 1.00 22.85 -13.01
CA VAL A 358 1.01 23.15 -11.57
C VAL A 358 0.57 21.95 -10.74
N LYS A 359 -0.46 21.22 -11.19
CA LYS A 359 -0.89 19.98 -10.53
C LYS A 359 0.20 18.91 -10.53
N MET A 360 0.95 18.77 -11.62
CA MET A 360 2.06 17.83 -11.71
C MET A 360 3.17 18.17 -10.74
N TYR A 361 3.54 19.46 -10.65
CA TYR A 361 4.49 19.94 -9.66
C TYR A 361 4.04 19.59 -8.23
N LEU A 362 2.79 19.90 -7.90
CA LEU A 362 2.24 19.64 -6.55
C LEU A 362 2.12 18.15 -6.24
N ALA A 363 1.75 17.32 -7.23
CA ALA A 363 1.69 15.88 -7.08
C ALA A 363 3.08 15.30 -6.78
N ASP A 364 4.11 15.70 -7.54
CA ASP A 364 5.47 15.17 -7.39
C ASP A 364 6.14 15.61 -6.09
N GLN A 365 5.86 16.83 -5.58
CA GLN A 365 6.67 17.43 -4.50
C GLN A 365 5.92 17.71 -3.19
N ASN A 366 4.60 17.86 -3.20
CA ASN A 366 3.87 18.46 -2.06
C ASN A 366 2.99 17.48 -1.30
N VAL A 367 2.71 16.30 -1.86
CA VAL A 367 1.77 15.34 -1.25
C VAL A 367 2.47 14.09 -0.74
N PHE A 368 1.98 13.59 0.39
CA PHE A 368 2.53 12.45 1.12
C PHE A 368 1.40 11.56 1.59
N GLY A 369 1.62 10.26 1.68
CA GLY A 369 0.55 9.34 2.03
C GLY A 369 1.03 8.04 2.64
N VAL A 370 0.18 7.44 3.46
CA VAL A 370 0.41 6.11 4.05
C VAL A 370 -0.84 5.27 3.86
N ASP A 371 -0.67 4.02 3.46
CA ASP A 371 -1.75 3.03 3.46
C ASP A 371 -1.25 1.66 3.90
N SER A 372 -2.10 0.93 4.63
CA SER A 372 -1.79 -0.42 5.12
C SER A 372 -1.88 -1.48 4.03
N ASN A 373 -2.62 -1.20 2.96
CA ASN A 373 -2.79 -2.07 1.81
C ASN A 373 -1.76 -1.70 0.73
N PRO A 374 -0.81 -2.58 0.40
CA PRO A 374 0.20 -2.27 -0.62
C PRO A 374 -0.42 -2.04 -2.00
N VAL A 375 -1.58 -2.65 -2.28
CA VAL A 375 -2.31 -2.38 -3.52
C VAL A 375 -2.74 -0.92 -3.55
N ALA A 376 -3.32 -0.39 -2.47
CA ALA A 376 -3.78 1.00 -2.41
C ALA A 376 -2.65 2.01 -2.68
N VAL A 377 -1.41 1.72 -2.24
CA VAL A 377 -0.24 2.56 -2.55
C VAL A 377 0.01 2.64 -4.05
N GLU A 378 -0.01 1.51 -4.77
CA GLU A 378 0.13 1.53 -6.24
C GLU A 378 -1.03 2.26 -6.93
N LEU A 379 -2.24 2.15 -6.37
CA LEU A 379 -3.42 2.86 -6.89
C LEU A 379 -3.30 4.36 -6.70
N ALA A 380 -2.76 4.77 -5.56
CA ALA A 380 -2.50 6.15 -5.23
C ALA A 380 -1.55 6.79 -6.25
N GLU A 381 -0.46 6.11 -6.60
CA GLU A 381 0.51 6.59 -7.60
C GLU A 381 -0.17 6.87 -8.96
N VAL A 382 -0.93 5.89 -9.46
CA VAL A 382 -1.63 6.02 -10.75
C VAL A 382 -2.71 7.10 -10.69
N SER A 383 -3.44 7.19 -9.57
CA SER A 383 -4.50 8.18 -9.35
C SER A 383 -3.96 9.61 -9.33
N LEU A 384 -2.86 9.86 -8.59
CA LEU A 384 -2.17 11.16 -8.57
C LEU A 384 -1.66 11.52 -9.97
N TRP A 385 -1.05 10.57 -10.67
CA TRP A 385 -0.52 10.82 -12.00
C TRP A 385 -1.62 11.16 -13.01
N LEU A 386 -2.70 10.36 -13.05
CA LEU A 386 -3.88 10.61 -13.91
C LEU A 386 -4.51 11.98 -13.63
N ASN A 387 -4.56 12.39 -12.36
CA ASN A 387 -5.07 13.70 -11.97
C ASN A 387 -4.25 14.84 -12.57
N ALA A 388 -2.93 14.70 -12.61
CA ALA A 388 -1.98 15.73 -13.00
C ALA A 388 -1.45 15.60 -14.44
N LEU A 389 -1.97 14.68 -15.25
CA LEU A 389 -1.50 14.42 -16.60
C LEU A 389 -1.37 15.71 -17.42
N SER A 390 -0.20 15.87 -18.05
CA SER A 390 0.20 17.06 -18.79
C SER A 390 0.87 16.66 -20.12
N ALA A 391 0.77 17.53 -21.12
CA ALA A 391 1.26 17.27 -22.49
C ALA A 391 2.79 17.06 -22.59
N ASP A 392 3.55 17.43 -21.56
CA ASP A 392 5.01 17.25 -21.51
C ASP A 392 5.47 15.84 -21.15
N ARG A 393 4.52 14.91 -20.93
CA ARG A 393 4.76 13.49 -20.67
C ARG A 393 5.65 13.23 -19.45
N PHE A 394 5.64 14.13 -18.47
CA PHE A 394 6.32 13.89 -17.20
C PHE A 394 5.69 12.73 -16.42
N VAL A 395 6.53 11.89 -15.83
CA VAL A 395 6.12 10.74 -15.01
C VAL A 395 6.68 10.96 -13.59
N PRO A 396 5.81 11.25 -12.60
CA PRO A 396 6.24 11.48 -11.23
C PRO A 396 6.75 10.18 -10.59
N TRP A 397 7.62 10.33 -9.59
CA TRP A 397 8.10 9.21 -8.79
C TRP A 397 7.77 9.44 -7.31
N PHE A 398 7.06 8.50 -6.72
CA PHE A 398 6.41 8.65 -5.42
C PHE A 398 7.06 7.86 -4.28
N GLY A 399 8.22 7.22 -4.52
CA GLY A 399 8.82 6.26 -3.59
C GLY A 399 9.20 6.82 -2.22
N LEU A 400 9.40 8.14 -2.08
CA LEU A 400 9.68 8.80 -0.80
C LEU A 400 8.48 9.57 -0.24
N GLN A 401 7.36 9.57 -0.95
CA GLN A 401 6.15 10.32 -0.65
C GLN A 401 5.05 9.40 -0.13
N LEU A 402 4.86 8.27 -0.80
CA LEU A 402 3.81 7.30 -0.53
C LEU A 402 4.41 6.03 0.09
N HIS A 403 3.90 5.65 1.26
CA HIS A 403 4.44 4.55 2.04
C HIS A 403 3.41 3.47 2.30
N HIS A 404 3.88 2.22 2.29
CA HIS A 404 3.12 1.07 2.77
C HIS A 404 3.33 0.90 4.28
N GLY A 405 2.27 1.06 5.09
CA GLY A 405 2.39 0.97 6.55
C GLY A 405 1.08 1.16 7.31
N ASN A 406 1.07 0.71 8.56
CA ASN A 406 0.04 0.95 9.55
C ASN A 406 0.35 2.27 10.28
N SER A 407 -0.30 3.34 9.83
CA SER A 407 -0.12 4.69 10.35
C SER A 407 -0.47 4.89 11.83
N LEU A 408 -1.15 3.93 12.45
CA LEU A 408 -1.60 3.99 13.84
C LEU A 408 -0.57 3.42 14.83
N ILE A 409 0.27 2.47 14.39
CA ILE A 409 1.16 1.71 15.26
C ILE A 409 2.61 1.98 14.88
N GLY A 410 3.32 2.66 15.78
CA GLY A 410 4.74 2.91 15.63
C GLY A 410 5.33 3.67 16.82
N ALA A 411 6.64 3.54 17.00
CA ALA A 411 7.39 4.37 17.92
C ALA A 411 7.53 5.82 17.42
N ARG A 412 7.64 6.74 18.37
CA ARG A 412 7.75 8.19 18.18
C ARG A 412 9.09 8.74 18.69
N ARG A 413 9.37 10.01 18.39
CA ARG A 413 10.50 10.76 18.91
C ARG A 413 10.15 11.38 20.26
N GLU A 414 10.00 10.50 21.25
CA GLU A 414 9.64 10.86 22.63
C GLU A 414 10.67 10.30 23.62
N VAL A 415 10.91 11.02 24.71
CA VAL A 415 11.97 10.71 25.67
C VAL A 415 11.50 10.77 27.12
N TYR A 416 12.12 9.95 27.96
CA TYR A 416 12.05 10.02 29.41
C TYR A 416 13.30 10.63 29.99
N ARG A 417 13.19 11.22 31.19
CA ARG A 417 14.33 11.65 32.00
C ARG A 417 15.03 10.45 32.62
N ARG A 418 16.35 10.53 32.78
CA ARG A 418 17.23 9.50 33.35
C ARG A 418 16.70 8.85 34.64
N ALA A 419 16.09 9.63 35.53
CA ALA A 419 15.58 9.13 36.80
C ALA A 419 14.32 8.26 36.66
N GLN A 420 13.48 8.50 35.65
CA GLN A 420 12.15 7.87 35.52
C GLN A 420 12.21 6.34 35.42
N PRO A 421 13.13 5.72 34.65
CA PRO A 421 13.32 4.26 34.62
C PRO A 421 13.65 3.62 35.98
N GLY A 422 14.20 4.38 36.94
CA GLY A 422 14.55 3.88 38.28
C GLY A 422 13.44 4.03 39.32
N HIS A 423 12.34 4.75 39.01
CA HIS A 423 11.28 5.02 39.97
C HIS A 423 10.20 3.91 40.02
N THR A 424 9.65 3.67 41.22
CA THR A 424 8.57 2.69 41.48
C THR A 424 7.18 3.31 41.65
N ARG A 425 7.08 4.62 41.90
CA ARG A 425 5.82 5.32 42.20
C ARG A 425 5.41 6.25 41.05
N ASP A 426 4.76 7.37 41.34
CA ASP A 426 4.15 8.24 40.32
C ASP A 426 5.16 8.87 39.35
N GLY A 427 6.46 8.92 39.71
CA GLY A 427 7.55 9.31 38.81
C GLY A 427 8.04 8.22 37.85
N SER A 428 7.45 7.01 37.85
CA SER A 428 7.81 5.93 36.95
C SER A 428 7.40 6.23 35.50
N TRP A 429 8.20 5.76 34.54
CA TRP A 429 7.88 5.85 33.11
C TRP A 429 6.58 5.10 32.74
N LEU A 430 6.19 4.08 33.51
CA LEU A 430 4.95 3.33 33.29
C LEU A 430 3.67 4.13 33.61
N LYS A 431 3.81 5.29 34.26
CA LYS A 431 2.69 6.14 34.69
C LYS A 431 2.77 7.57 34.16
N THR A 432 3.91 7.96 33.59
CA THR A 432 4.17 9.31 33.10
C THR A 432 4.27 9.24 31.59
N ALA A 433 3.59 10.11 30.85
CA ALA A 433 3.79 10.19 29.41
C ALA A 433 5.20 10.72 29.10
N PRO A 434 5.85 10.24 28.02
CA PRO A 434 7.16 10.74 27.62
C PRO A 434 7.05 12.16 27.05
N GLU A 435 8.17 12.88 27.04
CA GLU A 435 8.26 14.23 26.47
C GLU A 435 8.55 14.12 24.97
N ARG A 436 7.79 14.83 24.13
CA ARG A 436 8.09 14.92 22.71
C ARG A 436 9.36 15.75 22.46
N LEU A 437 10.26 15.23 21.64
CA LEU A 437 11.49 15.91 21.25
C LEU A 437 11.52 16.09 19.72
N PRO A 438 11.29 17.30 19.18
CA PRO A 438 11.34 17.56 17.74
C PRO A 438 12.68 17.14 17.11
N LEU A 439 12.66 16.76 15.83
CA LEU A 439 13.85 16.25 15.13
C LEU A 439 14.95 17.31 14.96
N GLY A 440 14.58 18.58 14.79
CA GLY A 440 15.50 19.71 14.74
C GLY A 440 16.10 20.16 16.09
N GLN A 441 15.76 19.49 17.20
CA GLN A 441 16.31 19.82 18.52
C GLN A 441 17.30 18.76 18.99
N THR A 442 18.42 19.22 19.57
CA THR A 442 19.41 18.34 20.20
C THR A 442 18.81 17.67 21.42
N ARG A 443 18.97 16.34 21.54
CA ARG A 443 18.57 15.60 22.73
C ARG A 443 19.38 16.07 23.95
N PRO A 444 18.74 16.58 25.02
CA PRO A 444 19.45 16.92 26.25
C PRO A 444 20.13 15.68 26.87
N GLN A 445 21.26 15.88 27.55
CA GLN A 445 21.92 14.81 28.29
C GLN A 445 20.96 14.20 29.34
N GLY A 446 21.05 12.89 29.56
CA GLY A 446 20.17 12.19 30.49
C GLY A 446 18.71 12.04 30.03
N ARG A 447 18.45 12.06 28.71
CA ARG A 447 17.16 11.68 28.11
C ARG A 447 17.23 10.30 27.44
N ILE A 448 16.27 9.43 27.69
CA ILE A 448 16.23 8.05 27.17
C ILE A 448 15.04 7.91 26.23
N TRP A 449 15.24 7.33 25.04
CA TRP A 449 14.15 7.11 24.09
C TRP A 449 13.08 6.17 24.63
N HIS A 450 11.80 6.50 24.43
CA HIS A 450 10.69 5.72 24.98
C HIS A 450 10.68 4.26 24.48
N PHE A 451 11.04 4.03 23.20
CA PHE A 451 11.04 2.70 22.60
C PHE A 451 12.21 1.81 23.06
N LEU A 452 13.09 2.31 23.94
CA LEU A 452 14.06 1.48 24.65
C LEU A 452 13.50 0.92 25.97
N LEU A 453 12.34 1.40 26.40
CA LEU A 453 11.71 1.02 27.66
C LEU A 453 10.46 0.15 27.43
N PRO A 454 10.18 -0.80 28.32
CA PRO A 454 9.01 -1.65 28.25
C PRO A 454 7.73 -0.91 28.66
N ASP A 455 6.59 -1.43 28.20
CA ASP A 455 5.26 -0.94 28.59
C ASP A 455 4.43 -2.04 29.28
N ALA A 456 3.51 -1.64 30.17
CA ALA A 456 2.60 -2.55 30.88
C ALA A 456 1.50 -3.17 30.00
N GLY A 457 1.29 -2.64 28.78
CA GLY A 457 0.38 -3.17 27.77
C GLY A 457 0.98 -4.22 26.84
N MET A 458 2.30 -4.43 26.88
CA MET A 458 2.97 -5.42 26.01
C MET A 458 2.52 -6.84 26.31
N ALA A 459 2.24 -7.62 25.26
CA ALA A 459 1.73 -9.01 25.34
C ALA A 459 0.60 -9.19 26.37
N LYS A 460 -0.32 -8.23 26.47
CA LYS A 460 -1.38 -8.23 27.50
C LYS A 460 -2.67 -8.87 26.97
N TYR A 461 -2.75 -10.19 27.07
CA TYR A 461 -3.94 -10.94 26.65
C TYR A 461 -4.87 -11.23 27.84
N THR A 462 -6.11 -10.73 27.78
CA THR A 462 -7.06 -10.82 28.91
C THR A 462 -8.31 -11.65 28.64
N ALA A 463 -8.65 -11.91 27.37
CA ALA A 463 -9.86 -12.65 27.00
C ALA A 463 -9.96 -14.04 27.65
N ARG A 464 -11.12 -14.33 28.24
CA ARG A 464 -11.40 -15.56 29.01
C ARG A 464 -11.21 -16.82 28.17
N ASP A 465 -11.73 -16.82 26.95
CA ASP A 465 -11.70 -17.97 26.05
C ASP A 465 -10.27 -18.34 25.64
N VAL A 466 -9.42 -17.35 25.38
CA VAL A 466 -8.00 -17.56 25.04
C VAL A 466 -7.22 -18.05 26.26
N ARG A 467 -7.50 -17.50 27.45
CA ARG A 467 -6.91 -17.98 28.72
C ARG A 467 -7.23 -19.44 28.99
N ALA A 468 -8.42 -19.90 28.63
CA ALA A 468 -8.81 -21.30 28.76
C ALA A 468 -8.01 -22.20 27.80
N LEU A 469 -7.69 -21.71 26.59
CA LEU A 469 -6.93 -22.45 25.58
C LEU A 469 -5.41 -22.47 25.84
N TYR A 470 -4.84 -21.41 26.44
CA TYR A 470 -3.40 -21.23 26.62
C TYR A 470 -2.99 -20.86 28.06
N PRO A 471 -3.45 -21.60 29.10
CA PRO A 471 -3.28 -21.18 30.50
C PRO A 471 -1.81 -21.09 30.93
N ASN A 472 -0.95 -21.99 30.44
CA ASN A 472 0.48 -22.00 30.79
C ASN A 472 1.23 -20.83 30.15
N GLN A 473 1.00 -20.60 28.86
CA GLN A 473 1.64 -19.53 28.09
C GLN A 473 1.23 -18.17 28.64
N ILE A 474 -0.06 -17.96 28.93
CA ILE A 474 -0.53 -16.70 29.53
C ILE A 474 0.11 -16.45 30.90
N ARG A 475 0.21 -17.47 31.76
CA ARG A 475 0.92 -17.33 33.05
C ARG A 475 2.40 -16.96 32.86
N SER A 476 3.07 -17.57 31.88
CA SER A 476 4.46 -17.24 31.53
C SER A 476 4.60 -15.78 31.11
N ILE A 477 3.75 -15.32 30.19
CA ILE A 477 3.72 -13.93 29.69
C ILE A 477 3.44 -12.94 30.82
N GLU A 478 2.52 -13.25 31.73
CA GLU A 478 2.23 -12.41 32.90
C GLU A 478 3.44 -12.30 33.85
N SER A 479 4.15 -13.41 34.08
CA SER A 479 5.38 -13.42 34.87
C SER A 479 6.47 -12.60 34.19
N TRP A 480 6.71 -12.83 32.90
CA TRP A 480 7.66 -12.07 32.09
C TRP A 480 7.37 -10.58 32.18
N ARG A 481 6.13 -10.14 31.90
CA ARG A 481 5.77 -8.72 31.91
C ARG A 481 6.03 -8.08 33.26
N ARG A 482 5.72 -8.77 34.37
CA ARG A 482 6.00 -8.27 35.74
C ARG A 482 7.50 -8.11 36.00
N GLN A 483 8.35 -8.98 35.46
CA GLN A 483 9.80 -8.89 35.61
C GLN A 483 10.38 -7.80 34.68
N PHE A 484 9.95 -7.80 33.43
CA PHE A 484 10.41 -6.90 32.38
C PHE A 484 10.13 -5.43 32.71
N THR A 485 9.02 -5.14 33.40
CA THR A 485 8.60 -3.79 33.82
C THR A 485 9.11 -3.33 35.20
N ARG A 486 9.98 -4.11 35.88
CA ARG A 486 10.62 -3.65 37.14
C ARG A 486 11.49 -2.41 36.91
N PRO A 487 11.74 -1.58 37.93
CA PRO A 487 12.72 -0.49 37.82
C PRO A 487 14.06 -0.96 37.27
N PHE A 488 14.71 -0.08 36.49
CA PHE A 488 16.03 -0.31 35.91
C PHE A 488 17.12 -0.07 36.96
N SER A 489 18.18 -0.89 36.92
CA SER A 489 19.39 -0.65 37.71
C SER A 489 20.18 0.54 37.14
N GLN A 490 21.14 1.08 37.91
CA GLN A 490 22.01 2.15 37.41
C GLN A 490 22.84 1.70 36.19
N ASP A 491 23.28 0.44 36.17
CA ASP A 491 24.03 -0.13 35.04
C ASP A 491 23.15 -0.22 33.78
N HIS A 492 21.90 -0.67 33.92
CA HIS A 492 20.96 -0.68 32.80
C HIS A 492 20.66 0.74 32.30
N ILE A 493 20.53 1.72 33.19
CA ILE A 493 20.33 3.13 32.83
C ILE A 493 21.53 3.67 32.03
N ALA A 494 22.77 3.34 32.42
CA ALA A 494 23.95 3.75 31.67
C ALA A 494 23.99 3.16 30.25
N ARG A 495 23.60 1.88 30.10
CA ARG A 495 23.45 1.23 28.77
C ARG A 495 22.39 1.95 27.91
N LEU A 496 21.24 2.28 28.50
CA LEU A 496 20.18 3.04 27.82
C LEU A 496 20.63 4.44 27.38
N GLU A 497 21.47 5.11 28.17
CA GLU A 497 22.05 6.41 27.79
C GLU A 497 23.00 6.28 26.59
N LYS A 498 23.85 5.23 26.57
CA LYS A 498 24.74 4.93 25.45
C LYS A 498 23.95 4.63 24.16
N LEU A 499 22.93 3.78 24.25
CA LEU A 499 22.02 3.49 23.14
C LEU A 499 21.32 4.77 22.65
N SER A 500 20.84 5.60 23.57
CA SER A 500 20.16 6.84 23.24
C SER A 500 21.05 7.87 22.55
N ALA A 501 22.34 7.91 22.88
CA ALA A 501 23.33 8.71 22.17
C ALA A 501 23.53 8.22 20.74
N ARG A 502 23.73 6.91 20.55
CA ARG A 502 23.93 6.35 19.22
C ARG A 502 22.70 6.51 18.31
N ILE A 503 21.49 6.40 18.85
CA ILE A 503 20.25 6.63 18.10
C ILE A 503 20.21 8.04 17.52
N VAL A 504 20.66 9.07 18.26
CA VAL A 504 20.69 10.45 17.75
C VAL A 504 21.59 10.53 16.52
N GLU A 505 22.80 9.99 16.59
CA GLU A 505 23.74 10.03 15.47
C GLU A 505 23.23 9.28 14.23
N LEU A 506 22.62 8.11 14.42
CA LEU A 506 22.01 7.34 13.32
C LEU A 506 20.83 8.09 12.70
N TRP A 507 20.01 8.75 13.51
CA TRP A 507 18.84 9.48 13.02
C TRP A 507 19.23 10.74 12.26
N ASP A 508 20.22 11.49 12.76
CA ASP A 508 20.73 12.68 12.08
C ASP A 508 21.37 12.31 10.74
N HIS A 509 22.12 11.20 10.70
CA HIS A 509 22.66 10.64 9.46
C HIS A 509 21.54 10.22 8.51
N HIS A 510 20.53 9.50 8.99
CA HIS A 510 19.38 9.07 8.20
C HIS A 510 18.60 10.27 7.63
N ALA A 511 18.29 11.27 8.43
CA ALA A 511 17.61 12.48 7.98
C ALA A 511 18.42 13.23 6.91
N ALA A 512 19.75 13.27 7.03
CA ALA A 512 20.63 13.89 6.03
C ALA A 512 20.65 13.09 4.72
N ASN A 513 20.77 11.76 4.83
CA ASN A 513 20.74 10.86 3.69
C ASN A 513 19.39 10.93 2.95
N LEU A 514 18.28 10.93 3.69
CA LEU A 514 16.93 11.01 3.11
C LEU A 514 16.69 12.34 2.40
N ALA A 515 17.15 13.47 2.96
CA ALA A 515 17.04 14.78 2.32
C ALA A 515 17.85 14.83 1.01
N GLU A 516 19.06 14.26 1.00
CA GLU A 516 19.90 14.20 -0.19
C GLU A 516 19.33 13.25 -1.25
N LEU A 517 18.82 12.09 -0.84
CA LEU A 517 18.14 11.16 -1.73
C LEU A 517 16.92 11.85 -2.38
N ARG A 518 16.07 12.50 -1.59
CA ARG A 518 14.92 13.26 -2.10
C ARG A 518 15.35 14.31 -3.12
N ARG A 519 16.40 15.09 -2.82
CA ARG A 519 16.95 16.09 -3.73
C ARG A 519 17.42 15.48 -5.07
N ARG A 520 18.01 14.28 -5.05
CA ARG A 520 18.50 13.56 -6.23
C ARG A 520 17.38 12.89 -7.04
N THR A 521 16.28 12.50 -6.40
CA THR A 521 15.16 11.78 -7.05
C THR A 521 14.01 12.69 -7.45
N THR A 522 13.96 13.92 -6.93
CA THR A 522 13.00 14.95 -7.35
C THR A 522 13.51 15.66 -8.60
N ASP A 523 12.80 15.48 -9.71
CA ASP A 523 13.21 16.04 -10.99
C ASP A 523 12.84 17.53 -11.10
N PRO A 524 13.64 18.33 -11.83
CA PRO A 524 13.29 19.71 -12.13
C PRO A 524 12.05 19.77 -13.02
N TYR A 525 11.02 20.50 -12.56
CA TYR A 525 9.76 20.65 -13.27
C TYR A 525 9.34 22.13 -13.33
N ALA A 526 9.25 22.67 -14.54
CA ALA A 526 8.95 24.08 -14.77
C ALA A 526 7.44 24.33 -14.77
N ILE A 527 7.02 25.41 -14.12
CA ILE A 527 5.62 25.86 -14.09
C ILE A 527 5.56 27.37 -14.32
N ARG A 528 4.36 27.91 -14.59
CA ARG A 528 4.16 29.35 -14.72
C ARG A 528 4.74 30.10 -13.53
N GLY A 529 5.61 31.09 -13.77
CA GLY A 529 6.25 31.88 -12.71
C GLY A 529 7.50 31.26 -12.10
N ARG A 530 7.81 29.98 -12.41
CA ARG A 530 8.98 29.28 -11.85
C ARG A 530 9.67 28.41 -12.89
N ALA A 531 10.84 28.87 -13.34
CA ALA A 531 11.71 28.07 -14.20
C ALA A 531 12.34 26.92 -13.39
N ALA A 532 12.60 25.81 -14.06
CA ALA A 532 13.34 24.69 -13.49
C ALA A 532 14.66 24.49 -14.26
N ARG A 533 15.72 24.13 -13.54
CA ARG A 533 17.06 23.85 -14.08
C ARG A 533 17.54 22.51 -13.53
N GLY A 534 18.24 21.74 -14.37
CA GLY A 534 18.79 20.44 -14.03
C GLY A 534 18.37 19.37 -15.03
N GLU A 535 18.83 18.15 -14.78
CA GLU A 535 18.52 16.98 -15.62
C GLU A 535 17.50 16.09 -14.91
N ARG A 536 16.66 15.43 -15.71
CA ARG A 536 15.72 14.43 -15.20
C ARG A 536 16.45 13.11 -15.00
N THR A 537 16.09 12.39 -13.94
CA THR A 537 16.61 11.06 -13.64
C THR A 537 15.61 9.99 -14.07
N SER A 538 16.08 8.79 -14.40
CA SER A 538 15.20 7.68 -14.77
C SER A 538 14.50 7.09 -13.55
N LEU A 539 13.30 6.54 -13.72
CA LEU A 539 12.61 5.83 -12.64
C LEU A 539 13.44 4.66 -12.10
N GLU A 540 14.12 3.93 -12.98
CA GLU A 540 15.01 2.82 -12.61
C GLU A 540 16.15 3.27 -11.68
N TYR A 541 16.75 4.43 -11.95
CA TYR A 541 17.76 5.01 -11.06
C TYR A 541 17.16 5.35 -9.69
N LYS A 542 15.98 5.97 -9.65
CA LYS A 542 15.32 6.38 -8.40
C LYS A 542 14.96 5.15 -7.55
N ASP A 543 14.39 4.12 -8.16
CA ASP A 543 14.06 2.85 -7.52
C ASP A 543 15.34 2.20 -6.95
N THR A 544 16.39 2.09 -7.77
CA THR A 544 17.67 1.52 -7.36
C THR A 544 18.32 2.29 -6.21
N ALA A 545 18.30 3.63 -6.26
CA ALA A 545 18.88 4.47 -5.22
C ALA A 545 18.13 4.32 -3.89
N MET A 546 16.79 4.26 -3.92
CA MET A 546 15.99 4.00 -2.72
C MET A 546 16.27 2.60 -2.16
N ASP A 547 16.23 1.57 -3.01
CA ASP A 547 16.44 0.19 -2.59
C ASP A 547 17.83 -0.02 -1.98
N GLN A 548 18.87 0.55 -2.59
CA GLN A 548 20.25 0.37 -2.10
C GLN A 548 20.59 1.26 -0.91
N GLU A 549 20.27 2.56 -0.95
CA GLU A 549 20.74 3.53 0.06
C GLU A 549 19.84 3.55 1.31
N LEU A 550 18.54 3.28 1.17
CA LEU A 550 17.58 3.28 2.28
C LEU A 550 17.29 1.86 2.75
N LEU A 551 16.86 0.98 1.83
CA LEU A 551 16.40 -0.38 2.15
C LEU A 551 17.51 -1.43 2.16
N ALA A 552 18.74 -1.04 1.83
CA ALA A 552 19.89 -1.95 1.75
C ALA A 552 19.56 -3.26 1.00
N ASN A 553 18.94 -3.14 -0.18
CA ASN A 553 18.52 -4.23 -1.06
C ASN A 553 17.81 -5.39 -0.33
N GLU A 554 16.89 -5.07 0.57
CA GLU A 554 16.22 -6.06 1.42
C GLU A 554 15.60 -7.23 0.64
N LEU A 555 15.04 -6.97 -0.56
CA LEU A 555 14.42 -8.00 -1.39
C LEU A 555 15.43 -8.91 -2.10
N ALA A 556 16.64 -8.42 -2.36
CA ALA A 556 17.68 -9.16 -3.07
C ALA A 556 18.76 -9.73 -2.14
N ASN A 557 18.80 -9.31 -0.86
CA ASN A 557 19.83 -9.66 0.13
C ASN A 557 21.28 -9.38 -0.36
N GLU A 558 21.45 -8.42 -1.26
CA GLU A 558 22.75 -8.15 -1.91
C GLU A 558 23.65 -7.23 -1.09
N LEU A 559 23.06 -6.37 -0.24
CA LEU A 559 23.81 -5.47 0.62
C LEU A 559 23.87 -6.03 2.04
N GLU A 560 25.09 -6.37 2.47
CA GLU A 560 25.29 -7.00 3.77
C GLU A 560 25.27 -6.03 4.95
N ASN A 561 25.44 -4.72 4.72
CA ASN A 561 25.40 -3.74 5.80
C ASN A 561 24.04 -3.02 5.88
N ALA A 562 23.40 -3.10 7.04
CA ALA A 562 22.17 -2.39 7.32
C ALA A 562 22.40 -0.87 7.42
N SER A 563 21.60 -0.11 6.67
CA SER A 563 21.55 1.35 6.70
C SER A 563 21.12 1.87 8.08
N ALA A 564 21.37 3.16 8.35
CA ALA A 564 20.87 3.82 9.56
C ALA A 564 19.35 3.66 9.71
N TYR A 565 18.61 3.81 8.61
CA TYR A 565 17.16 3.58 8.57
C TYR A 565 16.80 2.19 9.07
N ARG A 566 17.39 1.13 8.51
CA ARG A 566 17.04 -0.25 8.89
C ARG A 566 17.39 -0.56 10.34
N ARG A 567 18.54 -0.09 10.84
CA ARG A 567 18.94 -0.30 12.24
C ARG A 567 17.95 0.35 13.20
N LEU A 568 17.57 1.60 12.92
CA LEU A 568 16.55 2.32 13.70
C LEU A 568 15.17 1.67 13.57
N LYS A 569 14.77 1.32 12.34
CA LYS A 569 13.49 0.67 12.07
C LYS A 569 13.36 -0.63 12.83
N LEU A 570 14.36 -1.52 12.77
CA LEU A 570 14.32 -2.79 13.49
C LEU A 570 14.28 -2.60 15.02
N ALA A 571 14.96 -1.59 15.57
CA ALA A 571 14.88 -1.30 17.00
C ALA A 571 13.47 -0.85 17.43
N MET A 572 12.83 0.00 16.62
CA MET A 572 11.47 0.48 16.83
C MET A 572 10.41 -0.62 16.57
N ASP A 573 10.60 -1.40 15.51
CA ASP A 573 9.80 -2.57 15.16
C ASP A 573 9.85 -3.60 16.28
N TYR A 574 11.03 -3.83 16.88
CA TYR A 574 11.18 -4.76 17.99
C TYR A 574 10.37 -4.33 19.21
N TRP A 575 10.38 -3.04 19.52
CA TRP A 575 9.55 -2.50 20.59
C TRP A 575 8.05 -2.65 20.29
N CYS A 576 7.62 -2.34 19.07
CA CYS A 576 6.24 -2.55 18.64
C CYS A 576 5.85 -4.03 18.65
N ALA A 577 6.72 -4.94 18.22
CA ALA A 577 6.46 -6.37 18.16
C ALA A 577 6.11 -6.99 19.52
N LEU A 578 6.65 -6.47 20.62
CA LEU A 578 6.32 -6.93 21.98
C LEU A 578 4.85 -6.72 22.36
N TRP A 579 4.13 -5.79 21.70
CA TRP A 579 2.69 -5.62 21.89
C TRP A 579 1.86 -6.73 21.23
N PHE A 580 2.43 -7.37 20.21
CA PHE A 580 1.78 -8.36 19.34
C PHE A 580 2.45 -9.74 19.44
N TRP A 581 3.11 -10.02 20.57
CA TRP A 581 3.95 -11.20 20.70
C TRP A 581 3.13 -12.50 20.68
N PRO A 582 3.49 -13.49 19.84
CA PRO A 582 2.70 -14.72 19.73
C PRO A 582 2.62 -15.47 21.07
N ILE A 583 1.41 -15.85 21.47
CA ILE A 583 1.12 -16.60 22.70
C ILE A 583 1.84 -17.96 22.66
N ALA A 584 1.87 -18.60 21.49
CA ALA A 584 2.60 -19.85 21.29
C ALA A 584 4.12 -19.71 21.50
N ALA A 585 4.67 -18.51 21.29
CA ALA A 585 6.09 -18.20 21.45
C ALA A 585 6.39 -17.49 22.78
N ALA A 586 5.58 -17.69 23.83
CA ALA A 586 5.76 -17.06 25.13
C ALA A 586 7.16 -17.25 25.74
N ALA A 587 7.83 -18.38 25.47
CA ALA A 587 9.17 -18.67 25.96
C ALA A 587 10.27 -17.84 25.25
N GLU A 588 9.97 -17.29 24.07
CA GLU A 588 10.90 -16.51 23.26
C GLU A 588 10.91 -15.02 23.65
N LEU A 589 10.05 -14.60 24.59
CA LEU A 589 10.08 -13.23 25.09
C LEU A 589 11.43 -12.92 25.74
N PRO A 590 12.06 -11.77 25.42
CA PRO A 590 13.41 -11.47 25.87
C PRO A 590 13.43 -11.14 27.36
N GLU A 591 14.42 -11.64 28.09
CA GLU A 591 14.77 -11.04 29.37
C GLU A 591 15.36 -9.64 29.18
N ARG A 592 15.45 -8.85 30.26
CA ARG A 592 15.92 -7.46 30.17
C ARG A 592 17.34 -7.34 29.62
N ASP A 593 18.25 -8.19 30.09
CA ASP A 593 19.63 -8.14 29.64
C ASP A 593 19.80 -8.62 28.20
N GLU A 594 18.99 -9.60 27.78
CA GLU A 594 18.91 -10.05 26.39
C GLU A 594 18.38 -8.93 25.48
N TRP A 595 17.31 -8.26 25.88
CA TRP A 595 16.73 -7.11 25.17
C TRP A 595 17.77 -6.01 24.93
N LEU A 596 18.47 -5.59 25.98
CA LEU A 596 19.51 -4.57 25.87
C LEU A 596 20.69 -5.05 25.02
N LEU A 597 21.09 -6.32 25.15
CA LEU A 597 22.16 -6.89 24.32
C LEU A 597 21.76 -6.89 22.84
N ASN A 598 20.53 -7.28 22.50
CA ASN A 598 20.04 -7.25 21.12
C ASN A 598 20.11 -5.83 20.54
N LEU A 599 19.66 -4.83 21.30
CA LEU A 599 19.70 -3.43 20.88
C LEU A 599 21.14 -2.88 20.76
N GLU A 600 22.05 -3.28 21.64
CA GLU A 600 23.47 -2.90 21.57
C GLU A 600 24.12 -3.45 20.30
N ASN A 601 23.89 -4.72 19.98
CA ASN A 601 24.40 -5.34 18.76
C ASN A 601 23.84 -4.69 17.50
N LEU A 602 22.55 -4.31 17.53
CA LEU A 602 21.87 -3.67 16.41
C LEU A 602 22.33 -2.22 16.17
N LEU A 603 22.46 -1.42 17.24
CA LEU A 603 22.63 0.03 17.13
C LEU A 603 24.10 0.47 17.21
N LEU A 604 24.90 -0.17 18.06
CA LEU A 604 26.31 0.21 18.25
C LEU A 604 27.21 -0.33 17.14
N GLY A 605 26.87 -1.51 16.58
CA GLY A 605 27.64 -2.13 15.48
C GLY A 605 29.00 -2.70 15.90
N ASP A 606 29.26 -2.79 17.20
CA ASP A 606 30.59 -3.12 17.77
C ASP A 606 30.81 -4.64 18.00
N THR A 607 29.78 -5.49 17.88
CA THR A 607 29.78 -6.80 18.56
C THR A 607 29.49 -8.03 17.70
N VAL A 608 29.12 -7.89 16.42
CA VAL A 608 28.95 -9.05 15.52
C VAL A 608 29.71 -8.84 14.21
N ALA A 609 30.97 -9.27 14.18
CA ALA A 609 31.71 -9.48 12.94
C ALA A 609 31.20 -10.78 12.27
N THR A 610 29.98 -10.77 11.73
CA THR A 610 29.51 -11.87 10.87
C THR A 610 29.99 -11.63 9.45
N HIS A 611 31.27 -11.92 9.20
CA HIS A 611 31.76 -12.12 7.84
C HIS A 611 31.53 -13.58 7.46
N CYS A 612 30.66 -13.83 6.47
CA CYS A 612 30.66 -15.09 5.76
C CYS A 612 31.93 -15.12 4.88
N VAL A 613 32.88 -15.99 5.19
CA VAL A 613 34.11 -16.15 4.41
C VAL A 613 33.77 -16.79 3.06
N GLY A 614 33.93 -16.07 1.94
CA GLY A 614 34.03 -16.70 0.61
C GLY A 614 33.33 -16.03 -0.58
N GLU A 615 32.45 -15.04 -0.41
CA GLU A 615 31.78 -14.36 -1.53
C GLU A 615 32.26 -12.90 -1.70
N PRO A 616 32.26 -12.33 -2.93
CA PRO A 616 32.52 -10.91 -3.13
C PRO A 616 31.35 -10.09 -2.53
N ILE A 617 31.59 -9.47 -1.38
CA ILE A 617 30.53 -8.79 -0.61
C ILE A 617 30.38 -7.33 -1.04
N GLN A 618 29.16 -6.94 -1.40
CA GLN A 618 28.81 -5.53 -1.55
C GLN A 618 28.34 -4.97 -0.20
N LEU A 619 29.17 -4.09 0.41
CA LEU A 619 28.90 -3.51 1.74
C LEU A 619 28.19 -2.16 1.69
N TYR A 620 28.07 -1.55 0.50
CA TYR A 620 27.47 -0.24 0.32
C TYR A 620 26.83 -0.09 -1.06
N ALA A 621 25.88 0.85 -1.15
CA ALA A 621 25.17 1.19 -2.38
C ALA A 621 26.13 1.61 -3.50
N ALA A 622 25.92 1.08 -4.71
CA ALA A 622 26.69 1.45 -5.89
C ALA A 622 26.35 2.88 -6.34
N THR A 623 25.15 3.35 -6.04
CA THR A 623 24.68 4.71 -6.33
C THR A 623 25.37 5.79 -5.50
N ASN A 624 25.96 5.45 -4.35
CA ASN A 624 26.67 6.39 -3.48
C ASN A 624 27.78 5.73 -2.63
N PRO A 625 28.88 5.29 -3.25
CA PRO A 625 29.88 4.44 -2.60
C PRO A 625 30.70 5.17 -1.53
N GLU A 626 30.95 6.47 -1.69
CA GLU A 626 31.71 7.27 -0.72
C GLU A 626 30.95 7.46 0.58
N ALA A 627 29.66 7.77 0.52
CA ALA A 627 28.82 7.90 1.70
C ALA A 627 28.73 6.57 2.46
N GLY A 628 28.61 5.44 1.74
CA GLY A 628 28.60 4.12 2.33
C GLY A 628 29.88 3.77 3.08
N ARG A 629 31.06 4.08 2.53
CA ARG A 629 32.35 3.91 3.23
C ARG A 629 32.41 4.72 4.52
N ARG A 630 32.08 6.02 4.45
CA ARG A 630 32.06 6.90 5.64
C ARG A 630 31.08 6.41 6.71
N PHE A 631 29.94 5.86 6.31
CA PHE A 631 28.96 5.29 7.24
C PHE A 631 29.55 4.09 7.98
N MET A 632 30.21 3.16 7.28
CA MET A 632 30.85 2.00 7.90
C MET A 632 31.97 2.40 8.86
N ASP A 633 32.83 3.34 8.45
CA ASP A 633 33.94 3.81 9.29
C ASP A 633 33.45 4.39 10.62
N LYS A 634 32.28 5.04 10.61
CA LYS A 634 31.70 5.67 11.79
C LYS A 634 30.83 4.73 12.63
N PHE A 635 30.01 3.89 12.00
CA PHE A 635 28.93 3.16 12.67
C PHE A 635 29.13 1.63 12.65
N GLY A 636 30.23 1.14 12.09
CA GLY A 636 30.50 -0.28 11.93
C GLY A 636 29.57 -0.97 10.92
N VAL A 637 29.67 -2.30 10.86
CA VAL A 637 28.90 -3.14 9.95
C VAL A 637 27.88 -3.96 10.74
N VAL A 638 26.63 -3.96 10.29
CA VAL A 638 25.57 -4.80 10.89
C VAL A 638 24.91 -5.58 9.77
N ASN A 639 25.08 -6.89 9.78
CA ASN A 639 24.47 -7.81 8.83
C ASN A 639 23.24 -8.47 9.45
N PHE A 640 22.06 -8.26 8.87
CA PHE A 640 20.81 -8.79 9.43
C PHE A 640 20.72 -10.31 9.36
N LYS A 641 21.28 -10.97 8.33
CA LYS A 641 21.32 -12.44 8.24
C LYS A 641 22.13 -13.03 9.39
N GLY A 642 23.31 -12.47 9.64
CA GLY A 642 24.16 -12.85 10.78
C GLY A 642 23.52 -12.51 12.13
N LEU A 643 22.92 -11.32 12.24
CA LEU A 643 22.24 -10.86 13.45
C LEU A 643 21.05 -11.74 13.81
N PHE A 644 20.22 -12.12 12.83
CA PHE A 644 19.07 -13.00 13.02
C PHE A 644 19.48 -14.44 13.36
N ALA A 645 20.61 -14.92 12.82
CA ALA A 645 21.17 -16.21 13.21
C ALA A 645 21.68 -16.20 14.67
N ALA A 646 22.34 -15.12 15.09
CA ALA A 646 22.83 -14.97 16.46
C ALA A 646 21.70 -14.68 17.47
N PHE A 647 20.66 -13.97 17.04
CA PHE A 647 19.54 -13.53 17.87
C PHE A 647 18.19 -13.86 17.21
N PRO A 648 17.70 -15.10 17.29
CA PRO A 648 16.44 -15.53 16.65
C PRO A 648 15.22 -14.69 17.03
N ARG A 649 15.22 -14.09 18.22
CA ARG A 649 14.16 -13.18 18.69
C ARG A 649 14.02 -11.92 17.83
N LEU A 650 15.13 -11.39 17.29
CA LEU A 650 15.08 -10.26 16.36
C LEU A 650 14.44 -10.67 15.03
N ALA A 651 14.69 -11.90 14.57
CA ALA A 651 14.02 -12.43 13.38
C ALA A 651 12.51 -12.60 13.60
N MET A 652 12.11 -13.05 14.80
CA MET A 652 10.70 -13.11 15.18
C MET A 652 10.06 -11.72 15.22
N ALA A 653 10.73 -10.74 15.81
CA ALA A 653 10.28 -9.36 15.86
C ALA A 653 10.13 -8.74 14.46
N ASP A 654 11.11 -8.92 13.57
CA ASP A 654 11.04 -8.51 12.16
C ASP A 654 9.86 -9.19 11.45
N GLY A 655 9.66 -10.49 11.67
CA GLY A 655 8.52 -11.23 11.12
C GLY A 655 7.17 -10.68 11.57
N ILE A 656 7.03 -10.34 12.85
CA ILE A 656 5.82 -9.68 13.39
C ILE A 656 5.67 -8.30 12.73
N ALA A 657 6.73 -7.49 12.69
CA ALA A 657 6.69 -6.15 12.14
C ALA A 657 6.33 -6.12 10.65
N ARG A 658 6.82 -7.06 9.84
CA ARG A 658 6.40 -7.21 8.42
C ARG A 658 4.93 -7.53 8.27
N ARG A 659 4.38 -8.41 9.13
CA ARG A 659 2.95 -8.78 9.09
C ARG A 659 2.05 -7.64 9.56
N ARG A 660 2.44 -6.96 10.65
CA ARG A 660 1.67 -5.86 11.27
C ARG A 660 1.93 -4.50 10.64
N LYS A 661 2.98 -4.39 9.83
CA LYS A 661 3.34 -3.25 9.00
C LYS A 661 3.55 -1.97 9.82
N PHE A 662 4.26 -2.03 10.95
CA PHE A 662 4.44 -0.86 11.81
C PHE A 662 5.03 0.33 11.03
N PHE A 663 4.50 1.53 11.29
CA PHE A 663 4.93 2.75 10.59
C PHE A 663 5.44 3.81 11.58
N HIS A 664 6.70 4.18 11.42
CA HIS A 664 7.39 5.13 12.29
C HIS A 664 7.49 6.49 11.59
N TRP A 665 6.49 7.36 11.79
CA TRP A 665 6.36 8.65 11.10
C TRP A 665 7.63 9.51 11.05
N GLU A 666 8.25 9.74 12.22
CA GLU A 666 9.44 10.59 12.35
C GLU A 666 10.73 9.91 11.82
N LEU A 667 10.67 8.61 11.51
CA LEU A 667 11.74 7.87 10.84
C LEU A 667 11.53 7.86 9.31
N ALA A 668 10.30 7.58 8.85
CA ALA A 668 9.97 7.51 7.43
C ALA A 668 10.08 8.87 6.71
N PHE A 669 9.75 9.96 7.43
CA PHE A 669 9.82 11.33 6.91
C PHE A 669 10.83 12.18 7.69
N ALA A 670 11.97 11.58 8.06
CA ALA A 670 12.95 12.22 8.92
C ALA A 670 13.48 13.55 8.36
N ASP A 671 13.68 13.69 7.06
CA ASP A 671 14.06 14.96 6.44
C ASP A 671 13.00 16.06 6.67
N ILE A 672 11.72 15.74 6.44
CA ILE A 672 10.60 16.68 6.63
C ILE A 672 10.46 17.09 8.09
N PHE A 673 10.49 16.13 9.02
CA PHE A 673 10.38 16.44 10.44
C PHE A 673 11.57 17.25 10.96
N ARG A 674 12.76 17.10 10.37
CA ARG A 674 13.96 17.86 10.78
C ARG A 674 13.86 19.29 10.31
N ASP A 675 13.53 19.47 9.04
CA ASP A 675 13.64 20.76 8.38
C ASP A 675 12.37 21.62 8.56
N ARG A 676 11.23 20.98 8.85
CA ARG A 676 9.90 21.63 8.93
C ARG A 676 9.11 21.36 10.21
N GLY A 677 9.54 20.40 11.04
CA GLY A 677 8.82 20.00 12.25
C GLY A 677 7.59 19.09 12.01
N GLY A 678 7.28 18.77 10.75
CA GLY A 678 6.15 17.92 10.35
C GLY A 678 5.53 18.36 9.02
N PHE A 679 4.29 17.95 8.79
CA PHE A 679 3.49 18.37 7.64
C PHE A 679 2.71 19.64 7.95
N ASP A 680 2.50 20.49 6.93
CA ASP A 680 1.70 21.71 7.06
C ASP A 680 0.21 21.41 7.20
N LEU A 681 -0.25 20.33 6.55
CA LEU A 681 -1.65 19.92 6.57
C LEU A 681 -1.78 18.39 6.58
N ILE A 682 -2.65 17.87 7.44
CA ILE A 682 -3.06 16.47 7.43
C ILE A 682 -4.54 16.40 7.03
N LEU A 683 -4.83 15.61 6.01
CA LEU A 683 -6.18 15.35 5.50
C LEU A 683 -6.51 13.87 5.64
N GLY A 684 -7.80 13.54 5.62
CA GLY A 684 -8.24 12.16 5.56
C GLY A 684 -9.57 11.94 6.27
N ASN A 685 -10.12 10.75 6.06
CA ASN A 685 -11.27 10.26 6.79
C ASN A 685 -10.78 9.33 7.91
N PRO A 686 -10.90 9.71 9.20
CA PRO A 686 -10.42 8.87 10.29
C PRO A 686 -11.24 7.57 10.38
N PRO A 687 -10.66 6.47 10.91
CA PRO A 687 -11.41 5.25 11.15
C PRO A 687 -12.47 5.47 12.24
N TRP A 688 -13.74 5.27 11.91
CA TRP A 688 -14.88 5.43 12.83
C TRP A 688 -15.23 4.15 13.60
N ILE A 689 -14.66 3.01 13.18
CA ILE A 689 -14.97 1.70 13.75
C ILE A 689 -13.95 1.39 14.84
N LYS A 690 -14.43 1.03 16.03
CA LYS A 690 -13.57 0.55 17.12
C LYS A 690 -12.96 -0.79 16.73
N VAL A 691 -11.67 -0.94 17.00
CA VAL A 691 -11.00 -2.25 16.85
C VAL A 691 -11.61 -3.19 17.88
N GLU A 692 -12.39 -4.16 17.42
CA GLU A 692 -13.02 -5.17 18.27
C GLU A 692 -12.64 -6.56 17.78
N TRP A 693 -12.51 -7.49 18.73
CA TRP A 693 -12.26 -8.90 18.43
C TRP A 693 -13.59 -9.64 18.37
N SER A 694 -13.84 -10.31 17.24
CA SER A 694 -15.01 -11.18 17.06
C SER A 694 -14.56 -12.55 16.56
N SER A 695 -14.56 -13.52 17.49
CA SER A 695 -14.25 -14.92 17.16
C SER A 695 -15.23 -15.50 16.13
N GLY A 696 -16.49 -15.06 16.15
CA GLY A 696 -17.51 -15.55 15.22
C GLY A 696 -17.23 -15.06 13.80
N ASP A 697 -16.92 -13.77 13.66
CA ASP A 697 -16.61 -13.21 12.35
C ASP A 697 -15.43 -13.93 11.73
N MET A 698 -14.37 -14.24 12.49
CA MET A 698 -13.15 -14.93 12.04
C MET A 698 -13.37 -16.38 11.54
N LEU A 699 -14.26 -17.11 12.20
CA LEU A 699 -14.54 -18.50 11.85
C LEU A 699 -15.58 -18.62 10.74
N GLY A 700 -16.35 -17.56 10.49
CA GLY A 700 -17.38 -17.49 9.45
C GLY A 700 -16.91 -17.82 8.02
N ASP A 701 -15.64 -17.58 7.68
CA ASP A 701 -15.12 -17.90 6.34
C ASP A 701 -14.99 -19.41 6.10
N TYR A 702 -14.86 -20.18 7.18
CA TYR A 702 -14.69 -21.63 7.14
C TYR A 702 -15.93 -22.39 7.63
N GLU A 703 -16.72 -21.75 8.49
CA GLU A 703 -17.97 -22.25 9.05
C GLU A 703 -19.03 -21.12 9.01
N PRO A 704 -19.76 -20.96 7.88
CA PRO A 704 -20.71 -19.88 7.70
C PRO A 704 -21.80 -19.77 8.76
N ARG A 705 -22.12 -20.84 9.50
CA ARG A 705 -23.09 -20.79 10.61
C ARG A 705 -22.74 -19.75 11.68
N PHE A 706 -21.47 -19.36 11.83
CA PHE A 706 -21.07 -18.28 12.73
C PHE A 706 -21.65 -16.92 12.36
N VAL A 707 -21.88 -16.65 11.07
CA VAL A 707 -22.23 -15.33 10.54
C VAL A 707 -23.63 -15.28 9.90
N ILE A 708 -24.12 -16.41 9.38
CA ILE A 708 -25.46 -16.45 8.76
C ILE A 708 -26.59 -16.74 9.77
N ARG A 709 -26.25 -17.22 10.99
CA ARG A 709 -27.20 -17.51 12.08
C ARG A 709 -26.89 -16.65 13.31
N LYS A 710 -27.94 -16.29 14.04
CA LYS A 710 -27.82 -15.61 15.34
C LYS A 710 -27.69 -16.64 16.47
N LEU A 711 -26.45 -17.04 16.79
CA LEU A 711 -26.16 -18.01 17.85
C LEU A 711 -25.84 -17.32 19.18
N THR A 712 -26.13 -17.98 20.31
CA THR A 712 -25.75 -17.52 21.65
C THR A 712 -24.27 -17.79 21.96
N ALA A 713 -23.68 -17.09 22.94
CA ALA A 713 -22.27 -17.26 23.29
C ALA A 713 -21.85 -18.72 23.60
N PRO A 714 -22.62 -19.53 24.37
CA PRO A 714 -22.28 -20.94 24.58
C PRO A 714 -22.34 -21.79 23.29
N GLN A 715 -23.29 -21.50 22.41
CA GLN A 715 -23.39 -22.18 21.11
C GLN A 715 -22.21 -21.83 20.20
N LEU A 716 -21.76 -20.57 20.20
CA LEU A 716 -20.57 -20.12 19.47
C LEU A 716 -19.29 -20.81 19.99
N ALA A 717 -19.13 -20.93 21.31
CA ALA A 717 -17.98 -21.61 21.90
C ALA A 717 -17.94 -23.10 21.51
N ARG A 718 -19.09 -23.79 21.60
CA ARG A 718 -19.20 -25.19 21.16
C ARG A 718 -18.90 -25.35 19.67
N LEU A 719 -19.49 -24.49 18.83
CA LEU A 719 -19.25 -24.53 17.38
C LEU A 719 -17.78 -24.26 17.03
N ARG A 720 -17.10 -23.39 17.80
CA ARG A 720 -15.67 -23.12 17.62
C ARG A 720 -14.85 -24.38 17.92
N ASP A 721 -15.12 -25.02 19.05
CA ASP A 721 -14.37 -26.20 19.46
C ASP A 721 -14.58 -27.36 18.46
N GLU A 722 -15.81 -27.59 18.02
CA GLU A 722 -16.13 -28.54 16.92
C GLU A 722 -15.43 -28.15 15.60
N THR A 723 -15.35 -26.86 15.28
CA THR A 723 -14.65 -26.36 14.08
C THR A 723 -13.14 -26.57 14.17
N PHE A 724 -12.53 -26.38 15.34
CA PHE A 724 -11.12 -26.66 15.57
C PHE A 724 -10.81 -28.15 15.53
N GLU A 725 -11.69 -29.01 16.03
CA GLU A 725 -11.54 -30.46 15.90
C GLU A 725 -11.58 -30.89 14.43
N ARG A 726 -12.51 -30.33 13.65
CA ARG A 726 -12.65 -30.61 12.23
C ARG A 726 -11.53 -30.02 11.38
N ILE A 727 -11.03 -28.83 11.74
CA ILE A 727 -9.99 -28.11 11.00
C ILE A 727 -8.94 -27.57 11.98
N PRO A 728 -8.03 -28.42 12.49
CA PRO A 728 -7.04 -28.03 13.50
C PRO A 728 -6.13 -26.87 13.06
N ALA A 729 -5.87 -26.75 11.75
CA ALA A 729 -5.07 -25.69 11.15
C ALA A 729 -5.67 -24.28 11.30
N LEU A 730 -6.94 -24.13 11.70
CA LEU A 730 -7.54 -22.82 11.93
C LEU A 730 -7.12 -22.19 13.26
N LYS A 731 -6.77 -23.01 14.25
CA LYS A 731 -6.45 -22.52 15.61
C LYS A 731 -5.28 -21.54 15.63
N PRO A 732 -4.15 -21.77 14.92
CA PRO A 732 -3.07 -20.79 14.83
C PRO A 732 -3.52 -19.45 14.21
N GLY A 733 -4.23 -19.47 13.07
CA GLY A 733 -4.71 -18.26 12.42
C GLY A 733 -5.71 -17.48 13.29
N TRP A 734 -6.58 -18.20 14.01
CA TRP A 734 -7.51 -17.60 14.97
C TRP A 734 -6.78 -16.92 16.12
N THR A 735 -5.72 -17.54 16.62
CA THR A 735 -4.92 -16.98 17.70
C THR A 735 -4.14 -15.75 17.22
N GLU A 736 -3.57 -15.81 16.02
CA GLU A 736 -2.84 -14.68 15.42
C GLU A 736 -3.75 -13.45 15.18
N GLU A 737 -5.00 -13.67 14.78
CA GLU A 737 -5.97 -12.58 14.60
C GLU A 737 -6.41 -11.98 15.95
N PHE A 738 -6.58 -12.82 16.97
CA PHE A 738 -6.81 -12.35 18.33
C PHE A 738 -5.63 -11.51 18.85
N GLU A 739 -4.40 -12.01 18.68
CA GLU A 739 -3.17 -11.30 19.07
C GLU A 739 -3.04 -9.94 18.38
N GLU A 740 -3.47 -9.85 17.12
CA GLU A 740 -3.53 -8.59 16.36
C GLU A 740 -4.52 -7.60 16.98
N SER A 741 -5.75 -8.04 17.21
CA SER A 741 -6.82 -7.18 17.71
C SER A 741 -6.49 -6.69 19.12
N GLU A 742 -6.10 -7.59 20.03
CA GLU A 742 -5.71 -7.22 21.40
C GLU A 742 -4.43 -6.38 21.44
N GLY A 743 -3.41 -6.73 20.63
CA GLY A 743 -2.18 -5.93 20.56
C GLY A 743 -2.47 -4.50 20.12
N THR A 744 -3.32 -4.33 19.11
CA THR A 744 -3.77 -3.02 18.61
C THR A 744 -4.53 -2.26 19.68
N GLN A 745 -5.53 -2.90 20.32
CA GLN A 745 -6.31 -2.28 21.39
C GLN A 745 -5.42 -1.88 22.57
N ASN A 746 -4.51 -2.75 23.01
CA ASN A 746 -3.59 -2.44 24.11
C ASN A 746 -2.70 -1.25 23.77
N PHE A 747 -2.16 -1.20 22.55
CA PHE A 747 -1.33 -0.10 22.09
C PHE A 747 -2.09 1.23 22.06
N LEU A 748 -3.27 1.24 21.43
CA LEU A 748 -4.08 2.44 21.25
C LEU A 748 -4.71 2.93 22.56
N ASN A 749 -4.90 2.05 23.55
CA ASN A 749 -5.42 2.41 24.87
C ASN A 749 -4.33 2.65 25.93
N ALA A 750 -3.05 2.60 25.55
CA ALA A 750 -1.95 2.87 26.47
C ALA A 750 -1.90 4.36 26.83
N GLN A 751 -2.35 4.72 28.03
CA GLN A 751 -2.39 6.11 28.51
C GLN A 751 -1.01 6.81 28.56
N VAL A 752 0.07 6.02 28.62
CA VAL A 752 1.44 6.55 28.55
C VAL A 752 1.75 7.02 27.13
N ASN A 753 1.36 6.24 26.11
CA ASN A 753 1.50 6.60 24.70
C ASN A 753 0.50 7.68 24.26
N TYR A 754 -0.69 7.70 24.88
CA TYR A 754 -1.80 8.59 24.54
C TYR A 754 -2.38 9.23 25.82
N PRO A 755 -1.68 10.23 26.40
CA PRO A 755 -2.14 10.90 27.62
C PRO A 755 -3.51 11.59 27.47
N GLN A 756 -3.93 11.87 26.24
CA GLN A 756 -5.25 12.43 25.90
C GLN A 756 -6.41 11.49 26.27
N LEU A 757 -6.14 10.20 26.51
CA LEU A 757 -7.16 9.24 26.96
C LEU A 757 -7.50 9.37 28.44
N ARG A 758 -6.77 10.18 29.21
CA ARG A 758 -7.09 10.38 30.64
C ARG A 758 -8.39 11.15 30.78
N GLY A 759 -9.38 10.51 31.40
CA GLY A 759 -10.70 11.11 31.66
C GLY A 759 -11.73 10.92 30.54
N VAL A 760 -11.39 10.11 29.52
CA VAL A 760 -12.31 9.66 28.47
C VAL A 760 -13.04 8.38 28.89
#